data_AF-A0A6L7KMJ8-F1
#
_entry.id   AF-A0A6L7KMJ8-F1
#
_cell.length_a   1.000
_cell.length_b   1.000
_cell.length_c   1.000
_cell.angle_alpha   90.00
_cell.angle_beta   90.00
_cell.angle_gamma   90.00
#
_symmetry.space_group_name_H-M   'P 1'
#
loop_
_entity.id
_entity.type
_entity.pdbx_description
1 polymer ?
#
loop_
_entity_poly.entity_id
_entity_poly.type
_entity_poly.pdbx_seq_one_letter_code
_entity_poly.pdbx_strand_id
1 'polypeptide(L)'
;EAELKAVLTLKTTDQNGTDIEFAATIDAAQQVITINPDNALAEGTVYVAISNGYFDASGNQGTAASATFTVDAMPDAKVSGTALTLSFPEDLNTAITLPVASAFTITGTAAATSVTAVAFRSGEAAKLDLTLNPAVGASDTPMVSYAPPTANSLQYASGNPVAGFTGAPVTKTSPQVTGPTVSGLAVSSTAGADNTYAIGDTISLTATFNENVVVTTAGTPVEGPRIPFTLGSDTKQAVYASGSGTTELVFSYTVTENDEDTDGIHVDANALALNGGAIKDADNDDATLDHAAVAASTSHKVDGMRPSLSSATVDASDPKVLTLTFDKNLFTPNARGLSNLRFAFIVQGGSHGGAPVINQSPSRVAVSGATVTLTLGAGIAPGRPASVHYTAGGVVTPHRLRDAFGNAVAEFDEHLAASTAGPAPVLARATVEGSTLTLFFDRDLDATSQPAGSRFEVTPFISDAKAVGTGTAVVAGAPATVTLEKALAAGGSAWVRYEKGDDAHPLRSVAGEEVADFVNWRAAGLDGTGPDVVSGSVSGTDVTVYFDEALDTGSVPAAAAFPVTVAGTARTVDAVAVRGTAVFLTLASAAGAAEAVTVGYNKPAGASASRLRDTAGNEAGTFSPITLTNEPASDPGKPGLAASEPAVADAKLLTLTFDQPLDPTSVPANEAFLLSVNVYAGVNSVTVQGAKVELRLGRAMRPCDGGVTVRYAKLGTNALRNRWGTEADGFTGQEVVVRNARANAGTEECVEGWLKDSGVGSVILRAKRPIAPDSELRAEWFTVTASGGPVTVTEAAFDPGDPHVLRLELSRDLAADETVTVSYRRPLGEHGLWD
;
A
#
# COMPACT_ATOMS: atom_id res chain seq x y z
N GLU A 1 -15.88 9.74 119.15
CA GLU A 1 -15.96 8.65 118.16
C GLU A 1 -16.77 7.46 118.66
N ALA A 2 -16.36 6.76 119.73
CA ALA A 2 -17.13 5.62 120.28
C ALA A 2 -18.60 5.95 120.64
N GLU A 3 -18.86 7.14 121.19
CA GLU A 3 -20.22 7.60 121.50
C GLU A 3 -21.06 7.94 120.25
N LEU A 4 -20.42 8.40 119.16
CA LEU A 4 -21.09 8.69 117.89
C LEU A 4 -21.45 7.40 117.16
N LYS A 5 -20.55 6.42 117.12
CA LYS A 5 -20.79 5.11 116.50
C LYS A 5 -21.90 4.33 117.22
N ALA A 6 -22.13 4.59 118.51
CA ALA A 6 -23.23 3.98 119.26
C ALA A 6 -24.62 4.53 118.89
N VAL A 7 -24.70 5.76 118.34
CA VAL A 7 -25.97 6.38 117.97
C VAL A 7 -26.20 6.48 116.47
N LEU A 8 -25.18 6.26 115.63
CA LEU A 8 -25.26 6.28 114.17
C LEU A 8 -25.38 4.88 113.58
N THR A 9 -26.08 4.77 112.46
CA THR A 9 -26.20 3.54 111.68
C THR A 9 -25.93 3.87 110.22
N LEU A 10 -25.05 3.09 109.59
CA LEU A 10 -24.82 3.12 108.16
C LEU A 10 -25.00 1.69 107.64
N LYS A 11 -25.93 1.49 106.71
CA LYS A 11 -26.31 0.17 106.20
C LYS A 11 -26.44 0.18 104.68
N THR A 12 -26.28 -0.97 104.07
CA THR A 12 -26.71 -1.18 102.68
C THR A 12 -28.24 -1.05 102.59
N THR A 13 -28.77 -0.67 101.43
CA THR A 13 -30.19 -0.70 101.03
C THR A 13 -31.19 0.10 101.88
N ASP A 14 -31.47 -0.32 103.12
CA ASP A 14 -32.52 0.23 104.00
C ASP A 14 -32.18 -0.04 105.48
N GLN A 15 -33.14 0.17 106.38
CA GLN A 15 -32.96 -0.07 107.82
C GLN A 15 -32.60 -1.52 108.19
N ASN A 16 -32.89 -2.50 107.33
CA ASN A 16 -32.64 -3.92 107.55
C ASN A 16 -31.36 -4.42 106.86
N GLY A 17 -30.65 -3.55 106.14
CA GLY A 17 -29.46 -3.98 105.41
C GLY A 17 -28.25 -4.28 106.28
N THR A 18 -27.17 -4.68 105.61
CA THR A 18 -25.90 -5.06 106.23
C THR A 18 -25.19 -3.81 106.72
N ASP A 19 -24.60 -3.87 107.92
CA ASP A 19 -23.84 -2.74 108.47
C ASP A 19 -22.61 -2.44 107.60
N ILE A 20 -22.38 -1.16 107.36
CA ILE A 20 -21.20 -0.64 106.67
C ILE A 20 -20.29 -0.08 107.76
N GLU A 21 -19.01 -0.47 107.75
CA GLU A 21 -18.05 0.06 108.71
C GLU A 21 -17.67 1.50 108.37
N PHE A 22 -17.66 2.35 109.40
CA PHE A 22 -17.32 3.76 109.30
C PHE A 22 -16.65 4.28 110.58
N ALA A 23 -15.88 5.34 110.39
CA ALA A 23 -15.49 6.30 111.41
C ALA A 23 -16.44 7.50 111.39
N ALA A 24 -16.65 8.15 112.55
CA ALA A 24 -17.49 9.34 112.64
C ALA A 24 -16.92 10.41 113.55
N THR A 25 -16.99 11.66 113.09
CA THR A 25 -16.64 12.86 113.86
C THR A 25 -17.82 13.82 113.88
N ILE A 26 -17.86 14.69 114.88
CA ILE A 26 -18.78 15.82 114.95
C ILE A 26 -17.97 17.10 115.05
N ASP A 27 -18.41 18.15 114.38
CA ASP A 27 -17.74 19.44 114.43
C ASP A 27 -17.83 20.07 115.84
N ALA A 28 -16.95 21.04 116.11
CA ALA A 28 -16.87 21.68 117.43
C ALA A 28 -18.17 22.41 117.83
N ALA A 29 -18.99 22.84 116.86
CA ALA A 29 -20.29 23.47 117.11
C ALA A 29 -21.44 22.47 117.28
N GLN A 30 -21.17 21.16 117.14
CA GLN A 30 -22.14 20.07 117.27
C GLN A 30 -23.34 20.19 116.31
N GLN A 31 -23.11 20.71 115.10
CA GLN A 31 -24.12 20.89 114.05
C GLN A 31 -23.93 19.93 112.87
N VAL A 32 -22.72 19.43 112.65
CA VAL A 32 -22.37 18.61 111.49
C VAL A 32 -21.68 17.33 111.95
N ILE A 33 -22.29 16.19 111.64
CA ILE A 33 -21.66 14.88 111.77
C ILE A 33 -21.03 14.51 110.43
N THR A 34 -19.74 14.20 110.44
CA THR A 34 -19.04 13.64 109.29
C THR A 34 -18.91 12.13 109.49
N ILE A 35 -19.46 11.37 108.55
CA ILE A 35 -19.33 9.91 108.50
C ILE A 35 -18.32 9.57 107.40
N ASN A 36 -17.28 8.83 107.75
CA ASN A 36 -16.24 8.39 106.83
C ASN A 36 -16.24 6.87 106.75
N PRO A 37 -16.84 6.26 105.71
CA PRO A 37 -16.80 4.82 105.49
C PRO A 37 -15.36 4.30 105.40
N ASP A 38 -15.08 3.13 105.96
CA ASP A 38 -13.74 2.55 105.98
C ASP A 38 -13.27 2.07 104.59
N ASN A 39 -14.24 1.75 103.73
CA ASN A 39 -14.04 1.36 102.33
C ASN A 39 -14.94 2.19 101.42
N ALA A 40 -14.60 2.24 100.13
CA ALA A 40 -15.50 2.80 99.12
C ALA A 40 -16.86 2.09 99.18
N LEU A 41 -17.93 2.88 99.18
CA LEU A 41 -19.28 2.33 99.21
C LEU A 41 -19.57 1.60 97.89
N ALA A 42 -20.22 0.44 97.99
CA ALA A 42 -20.69 -0.28 96.82
C ALA A 42 -21.84 0.48 96.15
N GLU A 43 -22.01 0.30 94.84
CA GLU A 43 -23.15 0.83 94.09
C GLU A 43 -24.48 0.44 94.72
N GLY A 44 -25.43 1.38 94.71
CA GLY A 44 -26.79 1.17 95.18
C GLY A 44 -27.16 2.05 96.38
N THR A 45 -28.33 1.79 96.95
CA THR A 45 -28.85 2.59 98.06
C THR A 45 -28.07 2.34 99.35
N VAL A 46 -27.75 3.40 100.07
CA VAL A 46 -27.16 3.40 101.40
C VAL A 46 -28.11 4.10 102.36
N TYR A 47 -28.39 3.43 103.47
CA TYR A 47 -29.22 3.93 104.56
C TYR A 47 -28.35 4.52 105.65
N VAL A 48 -28.63 5.76 106.05
CA VAL A 48 -28.00 6.43 107.18
C VAL A 48 -29.07 6.81 108.20
N ALA A 49 -28.80 6.52 109.46
CA ALA A 49 -29.70 6.90 110.55
C ALA A 49 -28.94 7.35 111.79
N ILE A 50 -29.63 8.13 112.60
CA ILE A 50 -29.25 8.47 113.97
C ILE A 50 -30.39 8.04 114.89
N SER A 51 -30.07 7.32 115.95
CA SER A 51 -31.01 6.94 117.01
C SER A 51 -31.36 8.13 117.90
N ASN A 52 -32.31 7.97 118.81
CA ASN A 52 -32.61 8.95 119.86
C ASN A 52 -31.63 8.87 121.07
N GLY A 53 -30.50 8.18 120.95
CA GLY A 53 -29.54 7.95 122.05
C GLY A 53 -28.66 9.16 122.42
N TYR A 54 -28.99 10.37 121.98
CA TYR A 54 -28.23 11.59 122.24
C TYR A 54 -29.08 12.62 122.99
N PHE A 55 -28.41 13.53 123.71
CA PHE A 55 -29.05 14.53 124.55
C PHE A 55 -28.44 15.91 124.30
N ASP A 56 -29.24 16.96 124.42
CA ASP A 56 -28.73 18.32 124.46
C ASP A 56 -28.08 18.65 125.83
N ALA A 57 -27.46 19.83 125.94
CA ALA A 57 -26.81 20.27 127.18
C ALA A 57 -27.79 20.47 128.36
N SER A 58 -29.10 20.56 128.10
CA SER A 58 -30.16 20.66 129.11
C SER A 58 -30.73 19.28 129.50
N GLY A 59 -30.23 18.20 128.91
CA GLY A 59 -30.68 16.83 129.15
C GLY A 59 -31.93 16.42 128.38
N ASN A 60 -32.36 17.19 127.37
CA ASN A 60 -33.47 16.78 126.51
C ASN A 60 -32.99 15.73 125.51
N GLN A 61 -33.74 14.64 125.38
CA GLN A 61 -33.42 13.57 124.44
C GLN A 61 -33.70 14.01 123.00
N GLY A 62 -32.78 13.69 122.10
CA GLY A 62 -32.94 13.89 120.67
C GLY A 62 -33.98 12.97 120.03
N THR A 63 -34.34 13.24 118.78
CA THR A 63 -35.25 12.40 118.00
C THR A 63 -34.48 11.55 117.01
N ALA A 64 -34.91 10.30 116.82
CA ALA A 64 -34.34 9.48 115.76
C ALA A 64 -34.69 10.05 114.38
N ALA A 65 -33.75 9.94 113.43
CA ALA A 65 -33.94 10.37 112.05
C ALA A 65 -33.17 9.45 111.10
N SER A 66 -33.62 9.35 109.86
CA SER A 66 -32.94 8.55 108.83
C SER A 66 -33.11 9.15 107.45
N ALA A 67 -32.15 8.85 106.57
CA ALA A 67 -32.18 9.16 105.15
C ALA A 67 -31.59 8.00 104.35
N THR A 68 -31.89 7.97 103.06
CA THR A 68 -31.22 7.10 102.09
C THR A 68 -30.59 7.97 101.00
N PHE A 69 -29.42 7.58 100.53
CA PHE A 69 -28.80 8.12 99.32
C PHE A 69 -28.34 6.98 98.42
N THR A 70 -28.20 7.21 97.13
CA THR A 70 -27.68 6.22 96.18
C THR A 70 -26.23 6.52 95.87
N VAL A 71 -25.41 5.47 95.88
CA VAL A 71 -24.05 5.49 95.35
C VAL A 71 -24.16 5.12 93.89
N ASP A 72 -23.77 6.05 93.02
CA ASP A 72 -23.89 5.90 91.57
C ASP A 72 -23.09 4.70 91.05
N ALA A 73 -23.66 4.07 90.02
CA ALA A 73 -22.95 3.10 89.21
C ALA A 73 -21.75 3.75 88.52
N MET A 74 -20.64 3.02 88.44
CA MET A 74 -19.57 3.37 87.53
C MET A 74 -20.13 3.31 86.10
N PRO A 75 -19.86 4.30 85.21
CA PRO A 75 -20.44 4.26 83.87
C PRO A 75 -19.96 3.03 83.09
N ASP A 76 -20.87 2.40 82.35
CA ASP A 76 -20.51 1.34 81.40
C ASP A 76 -19.75 1.97 80.23
N ALA A 77 -18.51 1.56 80.04
CA ALA A 77 -17.62 2.12 79.03
C ALA A 77 -17.39 1.11 77.91
N LYS A 78 -17.65 1.53 76.67
CA LYS A 78 -17.53 0.69 75.48
C LYS A 78 -16.69 1.36 74.42
N VAL A 79 -15.79 0.63 73.76
CA VAL A 79 -14.90 1.19 72.72
C VAL A 79 -14.97 0.40 71.41
N SER A 80 -14.97 1.15 70.30
CA SER A 80 -14.76 0.67 68.93
C SER A 80 -13.79 1.60 68.21
N GLY A 81 -12.60 1.10 67.87
CA GLY A 81 -11.53 1.90 67.27
C GLY A 81 -11.14 3.12 68.14
N THR A 82 -11.37 4.32 67.61
CA THR A 82 -11.14 5.60 68.30
C THR A 82 -12.35 6.11 69.08
N ALA A 83 -13.52 5.48 68.98
CA ALA A 83 -14.74 5.96 69.61
C ALA A 83 -15.01 5.19 70.92
N LEU A 84 -14.99 5.89 72.04
CA LEU A 84 -15.32 5.35 73.36
C LEU A 84 -16.61 6.00 73.87
N THR A 85 -17.64 5.20 74.13
CA THR A 85 -18.91 5.66 74.69
C THR A 85 -18.99 5.31 76.17
N LEU A 86 -19.25 6.31 77.01
CA LEU A 86 -19.64 6.15 78.41
C LEU A 86 -21.16 6.17 78.51
N SER A 87 -21.74 5.20 79.21
CA SER A 87 -23.17 5.14 79.53
C SER A 87 -23.38 5.30 81.03
N PHE A 88 -24.05 6.39 81.41
CA PHE A 88 -24.33 6.75 82.79
C PHE A 88 -25.67 6.17 83.26
N PRO A 89 -25.86 5.98 84.58
CA PRO A 89 -27.10 5.43 85.12
C PRO A 89 -28.31 6.39 84.99
N GLU A 90 -28.04 7.70 84.87
CA GLU A 90 -29.05 8.75 84.69
C GLU A 90 -28.71 9.62 83.46
N ASP A 91 -29.73 10.30 82.93
CA ASP A 91 -29.56 11.27 81.86
C ASP A 91 -28.64 12.41 82.30
N LEU A 92 -27.71 12.79 81.43
CA LEU A 92 -26.85 13.95 81.63
C LEU A 92 -27.60 15.24 81.29
N ASN A 93 -27.21 16.34 81.94
CA ASN A 93 -27.65 17.68 81.58
C ASN A 93 -26.94 18.11 80.28
N THR A 94 -27.62 17.97 79.15
CA THR A 94 -27.07 18.31 77.83
C THR A 94 -26.98 19.81 77.55
N ALA A 95 -27.50 20.66 78.44
CA ALA A 95 -27.46 22.12 78.32
C ALA A 95 -26.18 22.77 78.90
N ILE A 96 -25.26 21.97 79.45
CA ILE A 96 -23.98 22.47 79.98
C ILE A 96 -22.91 22.58 78.90
N THR A 97 -21.88 23.40 79.17
CA THR A 97 -20.62 23.29 78.44
C THR A 97 -19.89 22.04 78.94
N LEU A 98 -19.46 21.18 78.02
CA LEU A 98 -18.75 19.94 78.34
C LEU A 98 -17.36 20.21 78.97
N PRO A 99 -16.87 19.30 79.83
CA PRO A 99 -15.49 19.36 80.32
C PRO A 99 -14.49 19.20 79.18
N VAL A 100 -13.29 19.77 79.38
CA VAL A 100 -12.17 19.58 78.44
C VAL A 100 -11.71 18.12 78.42
N ALA A 101 -11.15 17.68 77.30
CA ALA A 101 -10.74 16.29 77.10
C ALA A 101 -9.75 15.76 78.16
N SER A 102 -8.91 16.62 78.73
CA SER A 102 -7.96 16.26 79.81
C SER A 102 -8.62 15.93 81.14
N ALA A 103 -9.94 16.14 81.31
CA ALA A 103 -10.69 15.62 82.45
C ALA A 103 -10.83 14.09 82.40
N PHE A 104 -10.60 13.48 81.23
CA PHE A 104 -10.64 12.04 81.02
C PHE A 104 -9.23 11.50 80.76
N THR A 105 -8.91 10.36 81.38
CA THR A 105 -7.63 9.66 81.15
C THR A 105 -7.87 8.23 80.74
N ILE A 106 -7.11 7.75 79.75
CA ILE A 106 -7.10 6.37 79.29
C ILE A 106 -5.81 5.70 79.74
N THR A 107 -5.94 4.52 80.33
CA THR A 107 -4.81 3.69 80.78
C THR A 107 -5.00 2.25 80.34
N GLY A 108 -3.99 1.39 80.52
CA GLY A 108 -4.07 -0.01 80.11
C GLY A 108 -3.91 -0.25 78.62
N THR A 109 -3.34 0.72 77.90
CA THR A 109 -3.01 0.64 76.46
C THR A 109 -1.51 0.54 76.24
N ALA A 110 -1.08 -0.17 75.19
CA ALA A 110 0.33 -0.31 74.84
C ALA A 110 0.95 0.99 74.27
N ALA A 111 0.16 1.75 73.50
CA ALA A 111 0.50 3.09 73.06
C ALA A 111 -0.11 4.14 74.01
N ALA A 112 0.53 5.30 74.15
CA ALA A 112 -0.02 6.41 74.92
C ALA A 112 -1.26 6.97 74.23
N THR A 113 -2.45 6.59 74.71
CA THR A 113 -3.74 7.01 74.16
C THR A 113 -4.29 8.22 74.91
N SER A 114 -4.67 9.25 74.17
CA SER A 114 -5.24 10.49 74.70
C SER A 114 -6.69 10.68 74.24
N VAL A 115 -7.48 11.41 75.03
CA VAL A 115 -8.81 11.88 74.60
C VAL A 115 -8.62 13.19 73.85
N THR A 116 -9.15 13.28 72.63
CA THR A 116 -9.03 14.45 71.75
C THR A 116 -10.33 15.24 71.62
N ALA A 117 -11.47 14.60 71.88
CA ALA A 117 -12.78 15.26 71.88
C ALA A 117 -13.73 14.61 72.88
N VAL A 118 -14.68 15.40 73.36
CA VAL A 118 -15.77 15.01 74.26
C VAL A 118 -17.07 15.55 73.67
N ALA A 119 -18.07 14.70 73.50
CA ALA A 119 -19.36 15.07 72.93
C ALA A 119 -20.51 14.32 73.61
N PHE A 120 -21.68 14.96 73.75
CA PHE A 120 -22.90 14.22 74.05
C PHE A 120 -23.28 13.35 72.86
N ARG A 121 -23.73 12.12 73.11
CA ARG A 121 -24.25 11.28 72.04
C ARG A 121 -25.63 11.78 71.62
N SER A 122 -25.78 12.05 70.33
CA SER A 122 -27.03 12.56 69.77
C SER A 122 -28.19 11.59 70.02
N GLY A 123 -29.30 12.08 70.59
CA GLY A 123 -30.49 11.28 70.85
C GLY A 123 -30.42 10.35 72.07
N GLU A 124 -29.30 10.32 72.80
CA GLU A 124 -29.10 9.42 73.95
C GLU A 124 -28.53 10.19 75.15
N ALA A 125 -29.42 10.83 75.94
CA ALA A 125 -29.03 11.78 76.98
C ALA A 125 -28.17 11.18 78.12
N ALA A 126 -28.27 9.88 78.39
CA ALA A 126 -27.42 9.16 79.34
C ALA A 126 -26.02 8.80 78.80
N LYS A 127 -25.65 9.23 77.57
CA LYS A 127 -24.40 8.81 76.93
C LYS A 127 -23.48 9.96 76.53
N LEU A 128 -22.18 9.72 76.73
CA LEU A 128 -21.09 10.62 76.37
C LEU A 128 -20.09 9.90 75.47
N ASP A 129 -19.79 10.46 74.31
CA ASP A 129 -18.79 9.96 73.37
C ASP A 129 -17.45 10.69 73.58
N LEU A 130 -16.38 9.92 73.70
CA LEU A 130 -15.00 10.35 73.73
C LEU A 130 -14.30 9.90 72.45
N THR A 131 -13.53 10.80 71.83
CA THR A 131 -12.66 10.46 70.70
C THR A 131 -11.24 10.23 71.20
N LEU A 132 -10.64 9.10 70.83
CA LEU A 132 -9.32 8.66 71.23
C LEU A 132 -8.30 8.85 70.11
N ASN A 133 -7.05 9.13 70.48
CA ASN A 133 -5.91 9.10 69.56
C ASN A 133 -4.63 8.62 70.28
N PRO A 134 -3.96 7.56 69.79
CA PRO A 134 -4.40 6.62 68.74
C PRO A 134 -5.57 5.71 69.22
N ALA A 135 -6.11 4.90 68.31
CA ALA A 135 -7.10 3.87 68.63
C ALA A 135 -6.56 2.85 69.65
N VAL A 136 -7.46 2.22 70.41
CA VAL A 136 -7.09 1.15 71.35
C VAL A 136 -6.64 -0.09 70.56
N GLY A 137 -5.48 -0.64 70.88
CA GLY A 137 -4.92 -1.82 70.24
C GLY A 137 -5.63 -3.12 70.62
N ALA A 138 -5.50 -4.16 69.79
CA ALA A 138 -6.18 -5.45 69.97
C ALA A 138 -5.89 -6.12 71.33
N SER A 139 -4.65 -6.05 71.81
CA SER A 139 -4.20 -6.65 73.08
C SER A 139 -4.43 -5.79 74.33
N ASP A 140 -4.87 -4.55 74.17
CA ASP A 140 -4.99 -3.61 75.29
C ASP A 140 -6.12 -4.02 76.26
N THR A 141 -6.00 -3.65 77.53
CA THR A 141 -7.07 -3.75 78.52
C THR A 141 -7.41 -2.34 79.00
N PRO A 142 -8.06 -1.52 78.13
CA PRO A 142 -8.27 -0.12 78.40
C PRO A 142 -9.11 0.13 79.65
N MET A 143 -8.74 1.14 80.43
CA MET A 143 -9.54 1.69 81.52
C MET A 143 -9.68 3.20 81.34
N VAL A 144 -10.83 3.75 81.69
CA VAL A 144 -11.13 5.19 81.62
C VAL A 144 -11.37 5.77 83.01
N SER A 145 -10.82 6.95 83.27
CA SER A 145 -11.06 7.71 84.51
C SER A 145 -11.58 9.10 84.19
N TYR A 146 -12.43 9.63 85.06
CA TYR A 146 -12.95 10.99 85.02
C TYR A 146 -12.61 11.74 86.31
N ALA A 147 -11.86 12.83 86.18
CA ALA A 147 -11.58 13.75 87.27
C ALA A 147 -12.42 15.03 87.08
N PRO A 148 -13.47 15.26 87.89
CA PRO A 148 -14.35 16.40 87.74
C PRO A 148 -13.58 17.72 87.86
N PRO A 149 -13.58 18.58 86.83
CA PRO A 149 -12.95 19.89 86.91
C PRO A 149 -13.76 20.85 87.81
N THR A 150 -13.12 21.91 88.30
CA THR A 150 -13.76 22.95 89.12
C THR A 150 -14.79 23.79 88.35
N ALA A 151 -14.70 23.83 87.02
CA ALA A 151 -15.65 24.45 86.12
C ALA A 151 -16.03 23.47 85.01
N ASN A 152 -17.29 23.51 84.56
CA ASN A 152 -17.82 22.65 83.50
C ASN A 152 -17.73 21.15 83.82
N SER A 153 -17.91 20.77 85.09
CA SER A 153 -18.09 19.37 85.46
C SER A 153 -19.39 18.81 84.88
N LEU A 154 -19.41 17.51 84.61
CA LEU A 154 -20.61 16.82 84.20
C LEU A 154 -21.67 16.93 85.29
N GLN A 155 -22.92 17.09 84.88
CA GLN A 155 -24.09 17.13 85.75
C GLN A 155 -25.15 16.19 85.19
N TYR A 156 -25.90 15.54 86.06
CA TYR A 156 -27.12 14.86 85.68
C TYR A 156 -28.23 15.88 85.38
N ALA A 157 -29.26 15.45 84.64
CA ALA A 157 -30.44 16.27 84.35
C ALA A 157 -31.17 16.72 85.62
N SER A 158 -30.98 16.01 86.75
CA SER A 158 -31.44 16.37 88.09
C SER A 158 -30.71 17.57 88.71
N GLY A 159 -29.62 18.04 88.09
CA GLY A 159 -28.78 19.15 88.55
C GLY A 159 -27.65 18.74 89.50
N ASN A 160 -27.58 17.45 89.88
CA ASN A 160 -26.51 16.92 90.71
C ASN A 160 -25.22 16.76 89.89
N PRO A 161 -24.03 17.05 90.47
CA PRO A 161 -22.76 16.79 89.80
C PRO A 161 -22.51 15.29 89.65
N VAL A 162 -21.97 14.87 88.52
CA VAL A 162 -21.49 13.49 88.31
C VAL A 162 -20.21 13.30 89.11
N ALA A 163 -20.16 12.28 89.96
CA ALA A 163 -18.99 11.96 90.76
C ALA A 163 -17.79 11.56 89.88
N GLY A 164 -16.58 11.87 90.34
CA GLY A 164 -15.36 11.38 89.71
C GLY A 164 -15.21 9.87 89.86
N PHE A 165 -14.64 9.22 88.86
CA PHE A 165 -14.36 7.79 88.90
C PHE A 165 -12.97 7.49 88.34
N THR A 166 -12.36 6.42 88.83
CA THR A 166 -11.00 6.01 88.47
C THR A 166 -10.98 4.57 88.03
N GLY A 167 -10.45 4.31 86.83
CA GLY A 167 -10.21 2.96 86.33
C GLY A 167 -11.47 2.18 85.91
N ALA A 168 -12.47 2.83 85.32
CA ALA A 168 -13.65 2.13 84.79
C ALA A 168 -13.20 1.19 83.65
N PRO A 169 -13.48 -0.12 83.73
CA PRO A 169 -13.08 -1.06 82.70
C PRO A 169 -13.82 -0.76 81.40
N VAL A 170 -13.07 -0.67 80.29
CA VAL A 170 -13.66 -0.40 78.97
C VAL A 170 -13.82 -1.72 78.21
N THR A 171 -15.06 -2.07 77.90
CA THR A 171 -15.38 -3.26 77.11
C THR A 171 -15.21 -2.96 75.62
N LYS A 172 -14.41 -3.76 74.92
CA LYS A 172 -14.30 -3.65 73.45
C LYS A 172 -15.55 -4.25 72.82
N THR A 173 -16.28 -3.49 71.99
CA THR A 173 -17.60 -3.91 71.48
C THR A 173 -17.63 -4.38 70.02
N SER A 174 -16.48 -4.67 69.42
CA SER A 174 -16.41 -5.39 68.15
C SER A 174 -15.45 -6.58 68.27
N PRO A 175 -15.72 -7.73 67.63
CA PRO A 175 -14.65 -8.64 67.27
C PRO A 175 -13.64 -7.85 66.42
N GLN A 176 -12.36 -8.17 66.54
CA GLN A 176 -11.42 -7.85 65.47
C GLN A 176 -12.02 -8.40 64.18
N VAL A 177 -12.50 -7.53 63.29
CA VAL A 177 -12.88 -7.94 61.94
C VAL A 177 -11.54 -8.24 61.29
N THR A 178 -11.31 -9.50 60.96
CA THR A 178 -10.22 -9.84 60.05
C THR A 178 -10.53 -9.12 58.75
N GLY A 179 -9.70 -8.16 58.34
CA GLY A 179 -9.90 -7.46 57.08
C GLY A 179 -10.01 -8.43 55.89
N PRO A 180 -10.49 -7.95 54.73
CA PRO A 180 -10.80 -8.78 53.58
C PRO A 180 -9.59 -9.63 53.15
N THR A 181 -9.82 -10.89 52.78
CA THR A 181 -8.81 -11.84 52.30
C THR A 181 -9.11 -12.22 50.85
N VAL A 182 -8.06 -12.43 50.05
CA VAL A 182 -8.24 -12.93 48.67
C VAL A 182 -8.65 -14.41 48.72
N SER A 183 -9.87 -14.69 48.27
CA SER A 183 -10.43 -16.05 48.21
C SER A 183 -10.14 -16.76 46.88
N GLY A 184 -9.77 -16.02 45.83
CA GLY A 184 -9.37 -16.59 44.55
C GLY A 184 -8.76 -15.57 43.60
N LEU A 185 -7.93 -16.06 42.67
CA LEU A 185 -7.41 -15.30 41.54
C LEU A 185 -7.48 -16.18 40.29
N ALA A 186 -7.95 -15.62 39.17
CA ALA A 186 -8.05 -16.35 37.91
C ALA A 186 -7.93 -15.43 36.70
N VAL A 187 -7.50 -15.99 35.57
CA VAL A 187 -7.68 -15.37 34.25
C VAL A 187 -9.16 -15.47 33.87
N SER A 188 -9.87 -14.34 33.89
CA SER A 188 -11.32 -14.27 33.70
C SER A 188 -11.75 -13.94 32.27
N SER A 189 -10.82 -13.43 31.45
CA SER A 189 -11.02 -13.28 30.01
C SER A 189 -10.98 -14.63 29.28
N THR A 190 -11.58 -14.68 28.10
CA THR A 190 -11.45 -15.81 27.15
C THR A 190 -10.45 -15.46 26.05
N ALA A 191 -9.58 -16.40 25.70
CA ALA A 191 -8.57 -16.25 24.64
C ALA A 191 -9.09 -16.63 23.25
N GLY A 192 -10.42 -16.60 23.05
CA GLY A 192 -11.04 -17.00 21.78
C GLY A 192 -11.06 -18.51 21.54
N ALA A 193 -11.42 -18.92 20.33
CA ALA A 193 -11.63 -20.34 19.97
C ALA A 193 -10.31 -21.12 19.76
N ASP A 194 -9.22 -20.40 19.52
CA ASP A 194 -7.86 -20.89 19.32
C ASP A 194 -7.00 -20.83 20.60
N ASN A 195 -7.63 -20.43 21.73
CA ASN A 195 -7.02 -20.39 23.06
C ASN A 195 -5.78 -19.48 23.13
N THR A 196 -5.72 -18.43 22.30
CA THR A 196 -4.53 -17.59 22.15
C THR A 196 -4.94 -16.12 22.04
N TYR A 197 -4.41 -15.27 22.91
CA TYR A 197 -4.59 -13.81 22.81
C TYR A 197 -3.64 -13.23 21.75
N ALA A 198 -4.19 -12.47 20.81
CA ALA A 198 -3.44 -11.75 19.78
C ALA A 198 -3.19 -10.29 20.18
N ILE A 199 -2.36 -9.58 19.42
CA ILE A 199 -2.07 -8.15 19.67
C ILE A 199 -3.37 -7.34 19.71
N GLY A 200 -3.55 -6.56 20.78
CA GLY A 200 -4.74 -5.74 21.01
C GLY A 200 -5.84 -6.43 21.81
N ASP A 201 -5.76 -7.75 22.00
CA ASP A 201 -6.68 -8.45 22.90
C ASP A 201 -6.41 -8.06 24.36
N THR A 202 -7.46 -8.11 25.17
CA THR A 202 -7.38 -7.80 26.59
C THR A 202 -7.40 -9.07 27.43
N ILE A 203 -6.34 -9.25 28.20
CA ILE A 203 -6.26 -10.22 29.29
C ILE A 203 -6.88 -9.56 30.52
N SER A 204 -7.84 -10.23 31.15
CA SER A 204 -8.45 -9.84 32.42
C SER A 204 -8.13 -10.85 33.50
N LEU A 205 -7.63 -10.37 34.63
CA LEU A 205 -7.42 -11.14 35.85
C LEU A 205 -8.42 -10.66 36.90
N THR A 206 -9.18 -11.57 37.50
CA THR A 206 -10.13 -11.21 38.56
C THR A 206 -9.63 -11.74 39.90
N ALA A 207 -9.38 -10.84 40.83
CA ALA A 207 -9.14 -11.16 42.24
C ALA A 207 -10.48 -11.12 42.99
N THR A 208 -10.86 -12.24 43.61
CA THR A 208 -12.08 -12.37 44.41
C THR A 208 -11.71 -12.31 45.88
N PHE A 209 -12.43 -11.51 46.65
CA PHE A 209 -12.31 -11.35 48.11
C PHE A 209 -13.46 -12.07 48.82
N ASN A 210 -13.28 -12.39 50.11
CA ASN A 210 -14.34 -12.98 50.94
C ASN A 210 -15.48 -11.99 51.28
N GLU A 211 -15.28 -10.70 51.04
CA GLU A 211 -16.25 -9.62 51.27
C GLU A 211 -15.98 -8.41 50.33
N ASN A 212 -16.85 -7.42 50.38
CA ASN A 212 -16.73 -6.24 49.51
C ASN A 212 -15.52 -5.39 49.89
N VAL A 213 -14.74 -4.97 48.88
CA VAL A 213 -13.56 -4.13 49.08
C VAL A 213 -13.64 -2.83 48.30
N VAL A 214 -13.11 -1.76 48.88
CA VAL A 214 -12.96 -0.42 48.30
C VAL A 214 -11.49 -0.21 47.95
N VAL A 215 -11.25 0.15 46.69
CA VAL A 215 -9.92 0.50 46.19
C VAL A 215 -9.71 2.01 46.28
N THR A 216 -8.60 2.42 46.88
CA THR A 216 -8.09 3.79 46.78
C THR A 216 -6.81 3.81 45.97
N THR A 217 -6.70 4.77 45.06
CA THR A 217 -5.50 5.01 44.25
C THR A 217 -4.87 6.33 44.69
N ALA A 218 -3.55 6.37 44.86
CA ALA A 218 -2.85 7.57 45.32
C ALA A 218 -1.58 7.83 44.50
N GLY A 219 -1.01 9.03 44.64
CA GLY A 219 0.22 9.44 43.98
C GLY A 219 0.04 10.32 42.74
N THR A 220 1.16 10.82 42.23
CA THR A 220 1.28 11.59 40.98
C THR A 220 2.49 11.06 40.20
N PRO A 221 2.31 10.32 39.09
CA PRO A 221 1.02 9.90 38.51
C PRO A 221 0.21 8.98 39.44
N VAL A 222 -1.11 8.91 39.23
CA VAL A 222 -2.01 8.07 40.03
C VAL A 222 -1.59 6.61 39.83
N GLU A 223 -1.03 6.00 40.86
CA GLU A 223 -0.73 4.58 40.91
C GLU A 223 -1.76 3.87 41.80
N GLY A 224 -2.00 2.60 41.49
CA GLY A 224 -3.02 1.80 42.14
C GLY A 224 -2.68 0.32 41.98
N PRO A 225 -3.49 -0.56 42.59
CA PRO A 225 -3.18 -1.98 42.62
C PRO A 225 -2.85 -2.57 41.24
N ARG A 226 -1.88 -3.49 41.19
CA ARG A 226 -1.44 -4.21 39.99
C ARG A 226 -1.23 -5.68 40.30
N ILE A 227 -1.34 -6.52 39.28
CA ILE A 227 -0.96 -7.93 39.35
C ILE A 227 0.16 -8.18 38.33
N PRO A 228 1.41 -8.37 38.78
CA PRO A 228 2.48 -8.93 37.96
C PRO A 228 2.10 -10.35 37.52
N PHE A 229 2.31 -10.67 36.26
CA PHE A 229 2.13 -12.01 35.72
C PHE A 229 3.21 -12.29 34.66
N THR A 230 3.48 -13.56 34.42
CA THR A 230 4.51 -13.99 33.47
C THR A 230 3.87 -14.27 32.11
N LEU A 231 4.47 -13.72 31.07
CA LEU A 231 4.24 -14.07 29.66
C LEU A 231 5.55 -14.61 29.08
N GLY A 232 5.63 -15.92 28.89
CA GLY A 232 6.85 -16.58 28.44
C GLY A 232 8.01 -16.35 29.44
N SER A 233 9.02 -15.57 29.04
CA SER A 233 10.13 -15.18 29.94
C SER A 233 9.96 -13.82 30.61
N ASP A 234 8.97 -13.03 30.20
CA ASP A 234 8.82 -11.64 30.60
C ASP A 234 7.76 -11.48 31.69
N THR A 235 8.00 -10.58 32.64
CA THR A 235 6.97 -10.17 33.60
C THR A 235 6.22 -8.94 33.07
N LYS A 236 4.91 -9.07 32.92
CA LYS A 236 3.97 -7.99 32.59
C LYS A 236 3.13 -7.60 33.81
N GLN A 237 2.42 -6.49 33.72
CA GLN A 237 1.66 -5.91 34.83
C GLN A 237 0.22 -5.66 34.40
N ALA A 238 -0.74 -6.36 34.99
CA ALA A 238 -2.16 -6.07 34.83
C ALA A 238 -2.57 -4.93 35.77
N VAL A 239 -3.26 -3.94 35.22
CA VAL A 239 -3.64 -2.70 35.91
C VAL A 239 -5.06 -2.81 36.45
N TYR A 240 -5.30 -2.36 37.69
CA TYR A 240 -6.66 -2.27 38.23
C TYR A 240 -7.58 -1.49 37.28
N ALA A 241 -8.67 -2.12 36.86
CA ALA A 241 -9.61 -1.60 35.87
C ALA A 241 -10.99 -1.28 36.47
N SER A 242 -11.53 -2.16 37.33
CA SER A 242 -12.86 -1.99 37.92
C SER A 242 -13.10 -2.92 39.13
N GLY A 243 -14.20 -2.71 39.86
CA GLY A 243 -14.67 -3.63 40.92
C GLY A 243 -14.78 -3.06 42.33
N SER A 244 -14.31 -1.83 42.57
CA SER A 244 -14.40 -1.15 43.88
C SER A 244 -15.85 -1.11 44.40
N GLY A 245 -16.03 -1.45 45.66
CA GLY A 245 -17.31 -1.62 46.34
C GLY A 245 -17.93 -3.02 46.20
N THR A 246 -17.23 -3.97 45.57
CA THR A 246 -17.69 -5.36 45.37
C THR A 246 -16.65 -6.38 45.85
N THR A 247 -16.98 -7.67 45.82
CA THR A 247 -16.05 -8.77 46.13
C THR A 247 -15.05 -9.05 45.01
N GLU A 248 -15.21 -8.52 43.80
CA GLU A 248 -14.39 -8.87 42.64
C GLU A 248 -13.69 -7.63 42.07
N LEU A 249 -12.36 -7.65 42.05
CA LEU A 249 -11.56 -6.62 41.41
C LEU A 249 -10.99 -7.16 40.09
N VAL A 250 -11.22 -6.43 39.00
CA VAL A 250 -10.74 -6.77 37.67
C VAL A 250 -9.49 -5.96 37.35
N PHE A 251 -8.47 -6.66 36.87
CA PHE A 251 -7.21 -6.11 36.39
C PHE A 251 -7.06 -6.44 34.91
N SER A 252 -6.58 -5.50 34.11
CA SER A 252 -6.44 -5.69 32.66
C SER A 252 -5.03 -5.44 32.15
N TYR A 253 -4.67 -6.21 31.13
CA TYR A 253 -3.48 -6.00 30.31
C TYR A 253 -3.88 -6.16 28.84
N THR A 254 -3.45 -5.24 27.98
CA THR A 254 -3.64 -5.37 26.53
C THR A 254 -2.38 -5.95 25.93
N VAL A 255 -2.53 -7.05 25.18
CA VAL A 255 -1.40 -7.71 24.50
C VAL A 255 -0.75 -6.75 23.52
N THR A 256 0.56 -6.64 23.60
CA THR A 256 1.41 -5.77 22.80
C THR A 256 2.30 -6.57 21.86
N GLU A 257 3.02 -5.86 20.98
CA GLU A 257 3.94 -6.49 20.04
C GLU A 257 5.11 -7.15 20.79
N ASN A 258 5.46 -8.36 20.34
CA ASN A 258 6.46 -9.26 20.92
C ASN A 258 6.08 -9.94 22.24
N ASP A 259 4.83 -9.81 22.70
CA ASP A 259 4.35 -10.64 23.82
C ASP A 259 4.15 -12.08 23.33
N GLU A 260 4.95 -13.04 23.77
CA GLU A 260 4.81 -14.44 23.35
C GLU A 260 4.79 -15.35 24.57
N ASP A 261 3.77 -16.21 24.64
CA ASP A 261 3.62 -17.21 25.68
C ASP A 261 2.96 -18.46 25.11
N THR A 262 3.72 -19.55 25.07
CA THR A 262 3.30 -20.81 24.42
C THR A 262 2.74 -21.85 25.38
N ASP A 263 3.00 -21.72 26.69
CA ASP A 263 2.50 -22.61 27.74
C ASP A 263 1.35 -22.00 28.56
N GLY A 264 1.17 -20.68 28.49
CA GLY A 264 0.02 -19.93 28.97
C GLY A 264 0.31 -19.04 30.17
N ILE A 265 -0.58 -18.09 30.41
CA ILE A 265 -0.43 -17.05 31.45
C ILE A 265 -0.24 -17.67 32.84
N HIS A 266 0.86 -17.31 33.51
CA HIS A 266 1.16 -17.71 34.89
C HIS A 266 1.18 -16.50 35.83
N VAL A 267 0.59 -16.64 37.02
CA VAL A 267 0.64 -15.63 38.09
C VAL A 267 1.25 -16.25 39.34
N ASP A 268 2.33 -15.66 39.85
CA ASP A 268 2.95 -16.12 41.09
C ASP A 268 2.01 -15.97 42.30
N ALA A 269 2.25 -16.77 43.35
CA ALA A 269 1.55 -16.59 44.61
C ALA A 269 1.86 -15.21 45.19
N ASN A 270 0.86 -14.56 45.79
CA ASN A 270 0.98 -13.26 46.44
C ASN A 270 1.50 -12.14 45.51
N ALA A 271 1.18 -12.20 44.23
CA ALA A 271 1.59 -11.22 43.22
C ALA A 271 0.80 -9.90 43.34
N LEU A 272 -0.44 -9.90 43.84
CA LEU A 272 -1.25 -8.68 43.97
C LEU A 272 -0.54 -7.63 44.84
N ALA A 273 -0.16 -6.51 44.22
CA ALA A 273 0.61 -5.44 44.84
C ALA A 273 -0.18 -4.12 44.83
N LEU A 274 -0.12 -3.36 45.94
CA LEU A 274 -0.90 -2.14 46.11
C LEU A 274 -0.39 -0.94 45.29
N ASN A 275 0.92 -0.88 45.00
CA ASN A 275 1.58 0.19 44.23
C ASN A 275 1.10 1.61 44.60
N GLY A 276 1.19 1.95 45.89
CA GLY A 276 0.77 3.26 46.42
C GLY A 276 -0.74 3.42 46.68
N GLY A 277 -1.58 2.48 46.24
CA GLY A 277 -3.00 2.42 46.59
C GLY A 277 -3.29 1.68 47.91
N ALA A 278 -4.57 1.48 48.21
CA ALA A 278 -5.04 0.58 49.26
C ALA A 278 -6.27 -0.21 48.81
N ILE A 279 -6.47 -1.37 49.42
CA ILE A 279 -7.67 -2.20 49.29
C ILE A 279 -8.17 -2.42 50.72
N LYS A 280 -9.36 -1.93 51.02
CA LYS A 280 -9.94 -1.95 52.38
C LYS A 280 -11.40 -2.35 52.35
N ASP A 281 -11.98 -2.76 53.46
CA ASP A 281 -13.45 -2.90 53.57
C ASP A 281 -14.14 -1.56 53.91
N ALA A 282 -15.45 -1.63 54.22
CA ALA A 282 -16.25 -0.47 54.61
C ALA A 282 -15.91 0.07 56.01
N ASP A 283 -15.32 -0.77 56.87
CA ASP A 283 -14.88 -0.44 58.23
C ASP A 283 -13.42 0.06 58.26
N ASN A 284 -12.80 0.19 57.07
CA ASN A 284 -11.47 0.73 56.79
C ASN A 284 -10.31 -0.20 57.24
N ASP A 285 -10.60 -1.49 57.42
CA ASP A 285 -9.60 -2.53 57.66
C ASP A 285 -8.88 -2.92 56.36
N ASP A 286 -7.56 -3.12 56.41
CA ASP A 286 -6.72 -3.44 55.24
C ASP A 286 -6.92 -4.89 54.78
N ALA A 287 -6.97 -5.07 53.46
CA ALA A 287 -7.03 -6.40 52.86
C ALA A 287 -5.71 -7.19 53.04
N THR A 288 -5.82 -8.46 53.38
CA THR A 288 -4.73 -9.44 53.25
C THR A 288 -4.70 -9.97 51.82
N LEU A 289 -3.58 -9.74 51.13
CA LEU A 289 -3.45 -9.99 49.68
C LEU A 289 -2.91 -11.38 49.33
N ASP A 290 -2.73 -12.25 50.33
CA ASP A 290 -2.21 -13.60 50.12
C ASP A 290 -3.15 -14.40 49.22
N HIS A 291 -2.61 -14.99 48.15
CA HIS A 291 -3.36 -15.82 47.21
C HIS A 291 -2.50 -16.92 46.63
N ALA A 292 -3.12 -18.03 46.25
CA ALA A 292 -2.45 -19.11 45.54
C ALA A 292 -1.96 -18.64 44.15
N ALA A 293 -0.89 -19.27 43.65
CA ALA A 293 -0.44 -19.06 42.28
C ALA A 293 -1.50 -19.53 41.27
N VAL A 294 -1.61 -18.82 40.15
CA VAL A 294 -2.39 -19.25 38.98
C VAL A 294 -1.42 -19.91 38.03
N ALA A 295 -1.54 -21.23 37.87
CA ALA A 295 -0.67 -21.99 36.97
C ALA A 295 -0.95 -21.64 35.50
N ALA A 296 0.10 -21.70 34.67
CA ALA A 296 0.00 -21.62 33.22
C ALA A 296 -1.07 -22.58 32.67
N SER A 297 -1.87 -22.10 31.71
CA SER A 297 -2.91 -22.87 31.06
C SER A 297 -2.83 -22.76 29.55
N THR A 298 -2.83 -23.91 28.86
CA THR A 298 -2.85 -23.97 27.40
C THR A 298 -4.14 -23.40 26.78
N SER A 299 -5.17 -23.10 27.57
CA SER A 299 -6.38 -22.38 27.15
C SER A 299 -6.20 -20.86 27.07
N HIS A 300 -5.06 -20.34 27.52
CA HIS A 300 -4.78 -18.91 27.72
C HIS A 300 -3.34 -18.57 27.28
N LYS A 301 -2.98 -18.95 26.06
CA LYS A 301 -1.68 -18.61 25.43
C LYS A 301 -1.68 -17.19 24.89
N VAL A 302 -0.51 -16.67 24.51
CA VAL A 302 -0.37 -15.33 23.91
C VAL A 302 0.52 -15.42 22.67
N ASP A 303 0.06 -14.82 21.57
CA ASP A 303 0.87 -14.60 20.37
C ASP A 303 0.79 -13.13 19.94
N GLY A 304 1.82 -12.38 20.31
CA GLY A 304 2.04 -10.98 19.98
C GLY A 304 3.00 -10.77 18.81
N MET A 305 3.29 -11.81 18.02
CA MET A 305 4.35 -11.79 17.01
C MET A 305 3.78 -11.70 15.59
N ARG A 306 3.73 -10.49 15.02
CA ARG A 306 3.22 -10.25 13.65
C ARG A 306 4.03 -11.03 12.59
N PRO A 307 3.40 -11.46 11.48
CA PRO A 307 4.15 -11.92 10.32
C PRO A 307 4.95 -10.78 9.69
N SER A 308 6.18 -11.07 9.29
CA SER A 308 7.10 -10.15 8.64
C SER A 308 7.41 -10.59 7.20
N LEU A 309 7.53 -9.63 6.29
CA LEU A 309 7.86 -9.91 4.89
C LEU A 309 9.33 -10.37 4.81
N SER A 310 9.55 -11.59 4.34
CA SER A 310 10.88 -12.16 4.13
C SER A 310 11.43 -11.88 2.73
N SER A 311 10.58 -11.91 1.70
CA SER A 311 10.98 -11.60 0.33
C SER A 311 9.81 -11.22 -0.56
N ALA A 312 10.08 -10.46 -1.62
CA ALA A 312 9.15 -10.15 -2.68
C ALA A 312 9.84 -10.37 -4.03
N THR A 313 9.25 -11.22 -4.89
CA THR A 313 9.87 -11.65 -6.14
C THR A 313 8.86 -11.66 -7.28
N VAL A 314 9.29 -11.17 -8.45
CA VAL A 314 8.51 -11.30 -9.70
C VAL A 314 8.76 -12.68 -10.27
N ASP A 315 7.69 -13.36 -10.70
CA ASP A 315 7.81 -14.65 -11.37
C ASP A 315 8.57 -14.48 -12.69
N ALA A 316 9.66 -15.25 -12.86
CA ALA A 316 10.52 -15.16 -14.03
C ALA A 316 9.81 -15.62 -15.33
N SER A 317 8.78 -16.45 -15.21
CA SER A 317 8.01 -17.00 -16.34
C SER A 317 6.78 -16.16 -16.70
N ASP A 318 6.26 -15.36 -15.76
CA ASP A 318 5.14 -14.44 -15.99
C ASP A 318 5.35 -13.12 -15.24
N PRO A 319 5.71 -12.02 -15.93
CA PRO A 319 5.96 -10.71 -15.29
C PRO A 319 4.70 -10.08 -14.68
N LYS A 320 3.51 -10.71 -14.83
CA LYS A 320 2.29 -10.31 -14.14
C LYS A 320 2.12 -10.99 -12.79
N VAL A 321 2.95 -11.95 -12.43
CA VAL A 321 2.84 -12.68 -11.16
C VAL A 321 3.92 -12.20 -10.20
N LEU A 322 3.51 -11.76 -9.02
CA LEU A 322 4.39 -11.40 -7.92
C LEU A 322 4.14 -12.35 -6.75
N THR A 323 5.20 -12.88 -6.15
CA THR A 323 5.14 -13.70 -4.95
C THR A 323 5.79 -12.97 -3.78
N LEU A 324 5.00 -12.73 -2.73
CA LEU A 324 5.46 -12.25 -1.43
C LEU A 324 5.57 -13.45 -0.49
N THR A 325 6.68 -13.59 0.20
CA THR A 325 6.92 -14.65 1.18
C THR A 325 7.08 -14.04 2.56
N PHE A 326 6.33 -14.55 3.53
CA PHE A 326 6.39 -14.16 4.92
C PHE A 326 7.15 -15.21 5.73
N ASP A 327 7.62 -14.82 6.91
CA ASP A 327 8.29 -15.71 7.88
C ASP A 327 7.33 -16.73 8.51
N LYS A 328 6.03 -16.48 8.45
CA LYS A 328 4.97 -17.28 9.06
C LYS A 328 3.81 -17.53 8.11
N ASN A 329 3.04 -18.57 8.43
CA ASN A 329 1.81 -18.87 7.71
C ASN A 329 0.73 -17.80 7.97
N LEU A 330 0.06 -17.39 6.90
CA LEU A 330 -1.03 -16.44 6.94
C LEU A 330 -2.39 -17.15 6.96
N PHE A 331 -3.36 -16.53 7.63
CA PHE A 331 -4.75 -16.93 7.53
C PHE A 331 -5.24 -16.73 6.10
N THR A 332 -5.83 -17.77 5.52
CA THR A 332 -6.39 -17.72 4.16
C THR A 332 -7.81 -17.15 4.18
N PRO A 333 -8.06 -15.94 3.64
CA PRO A 333 -9.40 -15.37 3.65
C PRO A 333 -10.35 -16.09 2.71
N ASN A 334 -11.65 -15.93 2.95
CA ASN A 334 -12.68 -16.37 2.00
C ASN A 334 -12.61 -15.57 0.68
N ALA A 335 -13.38 -15.99 -0.34
CA ALA A 335 -13.38 -15.37 -1.68
C ALA A 335 -13.65 -13.85 -1.66
N ARG A 336 -14.52 -13.38 -0.75
CA ARG A 336 -14.81 -11.94 -0.60
C ARG A 336 -13.61 -11.20 -0.01
N GLY A 337 -12.93 -11.81 0.96
CA GLY A 337 -11.72 -11.26 1.55
C GLY A 337 -10.55 -11.17 0.58
N LEU A 338 -10.32 -12.22 -0.22
CA LEU A 338 -9.32 -12.19 -1.28
C LEU A 338 -9.62 -11.11 -2.34
N SER A 339 -10.90 -10.92 -2.67
CA SER A 339 -11.31 -9.86 -3.61
C SER A 339 -11.05 -8.46 -3.09
N ASN A 340 -11.22 -8.24 -1.78
CA ASN A 340 -10.99 -6.96 -1.11
C ASN A 340 -9.50 -6.70 -0.86
N LEU A 341 -8.71 -7.74 -0.57
CA LEU A 341 -7.26 -7.62 -0.37
C LEU A 341 -6.55 -7.01 -1.58
N ARG A 342 -7.09 -7.16 -2.80
CA ARG A 342 -6.55 -6.49 -4.00
C ARG A 342 -6.38 -4.99 -3.83
N PHE A 343 -7.25 -4.34 -3.07
CA PHE A 343 -7.19 -2.89 -2.85
C PHE A 343 -6.22 -2.48 -1.75
N ALA A 344 -5.69 -3.43 -0.97
CA ALA A 344 -4.65 -3.18 0.02
C ALA A 344 -3.26 -3.05 -0.62
N PHE A 345 -3.09 -3.49 -1.88
CA PHE A 345 -1.83 -3.45 -2.59
C PHE A 345 -1.83 -2.40 -3.70
N ILE A 346 -0.74 -1.64 -3.76
CA ILE A 346 -0.38 -0.81 -4.91
C ILE A 346 0.98 -1.30 -5.40
N VAL A 347 1.05 -1.71 -6.66
CA VAL A 347 2.27 -2.15 -7.32
C VAL A 347 2.67 -1.11 -8.37
N GLN A 348 3.94 -0.74 -8.38
CA GLN A 348 4.53 0.20 -9.34
C GLN A 348 5.52 -0.51 -10.27
N GLY A 349 5.79 0.08 -11.44
CA GLY A 349 6.78 -0.46 -12.40
C GLY A 349 6.19 -1.32 -13.53
N GLY A 350 4.86 -1.35 -13.66
CA GLY A 350 4.19 -2.06 -14.76
C GLY A 350 4.32 -1.32 -16.10
N SER A 351 4.09 -2.04 -17.22
CA SER A 351 3.93 -1.43 -18.55
C SER A 351 2.79 -2.07 -19.34
N HIS A 352 2.03 -1.23 -20.06
CA HIS A 352 0.98 -1.66 -20.99
C HIS A 352 1.21 -0.98 -22.34
N GLY A 353 1.45 -1.77 -23.41
CA GLY A 353 1.71 -1.23 -24.75
C GLY A 353 2.94 -0.31 -24.84
N GLY A 354 3.93 -0.49 -23.97
CA GLY A 354 5.13 0.35 -23.88
C GLY A 354 4.97 1.62 -23.01
N ALA A 355 3.75 1.97 -22.60
CA ALA A 355 3.51 3.05 -21.65
C ALA A 355 3.73 2.57 -20.20
N PRO A 356 4.34 3.37 -19.32
CA PRO A 356 4.50 3.02 -17.90
C PRO A 356 3.17 3.11 -17.15
N VAL A 357 2.91 2.12 -16.29
CA VAL A 357 1.81 2.10 -15.33
C VAL A 357 2.38 2.45 -13.96
N ILE A 358 2.06 3.66 -13.49
CA ILE A 358 2.67 4.23 -12.27
C ILE A 358 2.11 3.54 -11.03
N ASN A 359 0.79 3.29 -10.97
CA ASN A 359 0.13 2.59 -9.87
C ASN A 359 -0.86 1.57 -10.45
N GLN A 360 -0.81 0.34 -9.97
CA GLN A 360 -1.82 -0.67 -10.26
C GLN A 360 -2.15 -1.49 -9.02
N SER A 361 -3.42 -1.85 -8.86
CA SER A 361 -3.83 -2.90 -7.93
C SER A 361 -3.80 -4.25 -8.64
N PRO A 362 -3.46 -5.34 -7.93
CA PRO A 362 -3.57 -6.69 -8.49
C PRO A 362 -4.99 -6.99 -8.97
N SER A 363 -5.11 -7.67 -10.11
CA SER A 363 -6.36 -8.24 -10.60
C SER A 363 -6.79 -9.46 -9.79
N ARG A 364 -5.85 -10.15 -9.13
CA ARG A 364 -6.12 -11.28 -8.22
C ARG A 364 -5.11 -11.31 -7.07
N VAL A 365 -5.57 -11.70 -5.89
CA VAL A 365 -4.74 -12.05 -4.74
C VAL A 365 -5.05 -13.49 -4.35
N ALA A 366 -4.01 -14.27 -4.07
CA ALA A 366 -4.11 -15.57 -3.43
C ALA A 366 -3.22 -15.60 -2.19
N VAL A 367 -3.66 -16.31 -1.16
CA VAL A 367 -2.89 -16.56 0.07
C VAL A 367 -2.82 -18.07 0.25
N SER A 368 -1.61 -18.60 0.47
CA SER A 368 -1.38 -20.03 0.66
C SER A 368 -0.20 -20.26 1.60
N GLY A 369 -0.47 -20.68 2.84
CA GLY A 369 0.58 -20.80 3.85
C GLY A 369 1.25 -19.44 4.07
N ALA A 370 2.57 -19.37 3.97
CA ALA A 370 3.34 -18.15 4.14
C ALA A 370 3.44 -17.28 2.87
N THR A 371 2.81 -17.66 1.75
CA THR A 371 2.94 -16.93 0.49
C THR A 371 1.68 -16.17 0.13
N VAL A 372 1.88 -14.97 -0.43
CA VAL A 372 0.84 -14.18 -1.08
C VAL A 372 1.22 -13.98 -2.54
N THR A 373 0.37 -14.47 -3.44
CA THR A 373 0.56 -14.31 -4.89
C THR A 373 -0.35 -13.21 -5.40
N LEU A 374 0.24 -12.18 -6.01
CA LEU A 374 -0.47 -11.10 -6.69
C LEU A 374 -0.42 -11.36 -8.20
N THR A 375 -1.57 -11.29 -8.86
CA THR A 375 -1.65 -11.27 -10.33
C THR A 375 -1.98 -9.86 -10.78
N LEU A 376 -1.19 -9.29 -11.68
CA LEU A 376 -1.26 -7.90 -12.13
C LEU A 376 -2.02 -7.77 -13.45
N GLY A 377 -2.52 -6.56 -13.74
CA GLY A 377 -3.09 -6.23 -15.05
C GLY A 377 -1.99 -5.98 -16.09
N ALA A 378 -0.96 -5.24 -15.70
CA ALA A 378 0.23 -4.93 -16.50
C ALA A 378 1.47 -5.58 -15.89
N GLY A 379 2.25 -6.27 -16.72
CA GLY A 379 3.48 -6.94 -16.26
C GLY A 379 4.56 -5.93 -15.90
N ILE A 380 5.41 -6.29 -14.94
CA ILE A 380 6.59 -5.50 -14.56
C ILE A 380 7.66 -5.65 -15.64
N ALA A 381 8.17 -4.54 -16.16
CA ALA A 381 9.16 -4.58 -17.23
C ALA A 381 10.55 -4.97 -16.69
N PRO A 382 11.33 -5.80 -17.40
CA PRO A 382 12.67 -6.20 -16.99
C PRO A 382 13.59 -4.99 -16.78
N GLY A 383 14.44 -5.05 -15.76
CA GLY A 383 15.38 -3.96 -15.44
C GLY A 383 14.78 -2.65 -14.93
N ARG A 384 13.44 -2.53 -14.80
CA ARG A 384 12.80 -1.36 -14.17
C ARG A 384 12.73 -1.56 -12.65
N PRO A 385 12.99 -0.52 -11.85
CA PRO A 385 12.68 -0.56 -10.43
C PRO A 385 11.16 -0.71 -10.29
N ALA A 386 10.75 -1.70 -9.50
CA ALA A 386 9.37 -1.93 -9.15
C ALA A 386 9.24 -1.96 -7.62
N SER A 387 8.06 -1.65 -7.12
CA SER A 387 7.77 -1.67 -5.69
C SER A 387 6.38 -2.20 -5.45
N VAL A 388 6.20 -2.81 -4.29
CA VAL A 388 4.90 -3.22 -3.77
C VAL A 388 4.68 -2.50 -2.45
N HIS A 389 3.61 -1.72 -2.41
CA HIS A 389 3.11 -1.06 -1.22
C HIS A 389 1.91 -1.82 -0.69
N TYR A 390 1.94 -2.20 0.59
CA TYR A 390 0.82 -2.80 1.30
C TYR A 390 0.34 -1.87 2.40
N THR A 391 -0.95 -1.51 2.33
CA THR A 391 -1.64 -0.72 3.35
C THR A 391 -2.62 -1.58 4.13
N ALA A 392 -2.57 -1.46 5.44
CA ALA A 392 -3.52 -2.06 6.34
C ALA A 392 -4.71 -1.08 6.46
N GLY A 393 -5.51 -0.96 5.39
CA GLY A 393 -6.55 0.07 5.22
C GLY A 393 -7.37 0.40 6.48
N GLY A 394 -7.53 1.69 6.78
CA GLY A 394 -8.05 2.21 8.05
C GLY A 394 -9.47 1.74 8.46
N VAL A 395 -9.60 1.46 9.76
CA VAL A 395 -10.78 1.34 10.66
C VAL A 395 -12.01 0.49 10.22
N VAL A 396 -12.27 0.18 8.94
CA VAL A 396 -13.53 -0.48 8.52
C VAL A 396 -13.40 -1.56 7.42
N THR A 397 -12.33 -2.38 7.41
CA THR A 397 -12.31 -3.59 6.55
C THR A 397 -11.77 -4.85 7.27
N PRO A 398 -12.52 -5.97 7.32
CA PRO A 398 -12.10 -7.19 8.04
C PRO A 398 -11.12 -8.10 7.25
N HIS A 399 -10.46 -7.57 6.22
CA HIS A 399 -9.72 -8.38 5.24
C HIS A 399 -8.27 -7.91 5.08
N ARG A 400 -7.59 -7.65 6.20
CA ARG A 400 -6.13 -7.44 6.24
C ARG A 400 -5.41 -8.80 6.21
N LEU A 401 -4.17 -8.81 5.70
CA LEU A 401 -3.28 -9.95 5.90
C LEU A 401 -3.02 -10.10 7.41
N ARG A 402 -3.10 -11.34 7.90
CA ARG A 402 -2.89 -11.71 9.29
C ARG A 402 -2.47 -13.17 9.38
N ASP A 403 -1.86 -13.57 10.48
CA ASP A 403 -1.65 -14.99 10.79
C ASP A 403 -2.94 -15.68 11.23
N ALA A 404 -2.82 -16.96 11.59
CA ALA A 404 -3.91 -17.79 12.08
C ALA A 404 -4.49 -17.30 13.43
N PHE A 405 -3.70 -16.59 14.23
CA PHE A 405 -4.07 -16.10 15.57
C PHE A 405 -4.70 -14.72 15.54
N GLY A 406 -4.59 -13.98 14.44
CA GLY A 406 -5.23 -12.70 14.23
C GLY A 406 -4.27 -11.51 14.14
N ASN A 407 -2.96 -11.72 14.29
CA ASN A 407 -1.98 -10.66 14.23
C ASN A 407 -1.86 -10.13 12.81
N ALA A 408 -2.32 -8.90 12.61
CA ALA A 408 -2.25 -8.25 11.31
C ALA A 408 -0.79 -7.95 10.91
N VAL A 409 -0.47 -8.22 9.65
CA VAL A 409 0.79 -7.82 9.00
C VAL A 409 0.89 -6.30 9.01
N ALA A 410 2.08 -5.78 9.35
CA ALA A 410 2.38 -4.35 9.32
C ALA A 410 2.34 -3.79 7.88
N GLU A 411 2.14 -2.48 7.75
CA GLU A 411 2.28 -1.80 6.45
C GLU A 411 3.74 -1.86 5.99
N PHE A 412 3.96 -2.00 4.69
CA PHE A 412 5.31 -2.03 4.13
C PHE A 412 5.37 -1.46 2.71
N ASP A 413 6.56 -0.97 2.38
CA ASP A 413 7.00 -0.56 1.07
C ASP A 413 8.22 -1.40 0.70
N GLU A 414 8.03 -2.40 -0.17
CA GLU A 414 9.12 -3.28 -0.57
C GLU A 414 9.55 -2.99 -2.01
N HIS A 415 10.85 -2.78 -2.20
CA HIS A 415 11.44 -2.69 -3.54
C HIS A 415 11.68 -4.09 -4.09
N LEU A 416 11.14 -4.32 -5.28
CA LEU A 416 11.31 -5.58 -5.98
C LEU A 416 12.68 -5.59 -6.65
N ALA A 417 13.43 -6.68 -6.46
CA ALA A 417 14.61 -6.94 -7.27
C ALA A 417 14.20 -6.94 -8.75
N ALA A 418 14.91 -6.19 -9.58
CA ALA A 418 14.60 -6.09 -11.00
C ALA A 418 14.63 -7.49 -11.63
N SER A 419 13.55 -7.89 -12.30
CA SER A 419 13.55 -9.12 -13.08
C SER A 419 14.66 -9.04 -14.13
N THR A 420 15.51 -10.07 -14.15
CA THR A 420 16.56 -10.26 -15.17
C THR A 420 16.03 -10.94 -16.43
N ALA A 421 14.84 -11.53 -16.37
CA ALA A 421 14.25 -12.28 -17.48
C ALA A 421 13.48 -11.32 -18.40
N GLY A 422 13.93 -11.23 -19.65
CA GLY A 422 13.23 -10.53 -20.73
C GLY A 422 12.07 -11.37 -21.28
N PRO A 423 11.08 -10.77 -21.96
CA PRO A 423 10.15 -11.57 -22.75
C PRO A 423 10.89 -12.32 -23.86
N ALA A 424 10.53 -13.59 -24.11
CA ALA A 424 11.08 -14.39 -25.22
C ALA A 424 10.92 -13.65 -26.56
N PRO A 425 11.92 -13.66 -27.47
CA PRO A 425 11.84 -12.95 -28.74
C PRO A 425 10.67 -13.46 -29.59
N VAL A 426 9.91 -12.54 -30.19
CA VAL A 426 8.75 -12.86 -31.03
C VAL A 426 9.07 -12.55 -32.49
N LEU A 427 8.72 -13.48 -33.39
CA LEU A 427 8.92 -13.29 -34.82
C LEU A 427 8.02 -12.14 -35.32
N ALA A 428 8.64 -11.02 -35.68
CA ALA A 428 7.98 -9.80 -36.14
C ALA A 428 7.74 -9.81 -37.64
N ARG A 429 8.74 -10.26 -38.41
CA ARG A 429 8.58 -10.51 -39.85
C ARG A 429 9.50 -11.63 -40.36
N ALA A 430 9.14 -12.25 -41.49
CA ALA A 430 9.99 -13.18 -42.22
C ALA A 430 9.96 -12.85 -43.71
N THR A 431 11.09 -13.03 -44.37
CA THR A 431 11.22 -12.90 -45.82
C THR A 431 11.91 -14.10 -46.41
N VAL A 432 11.56 -14.47 -47.64
CA VAL A 432 12.23 -15.55 -48.38
C VAL A 432 12.61 -15.04 -49.74
N GLU A 433 13.89 -15.10 -50.09
CA GLU A 433 14.44 -14.66 -51.36
C GLU A 433 15.36 -15.74 -51.91
N GLY A 434 15.04 -16.27 -53.10
CA GLY A 434 15.74 -17.41 -53.69
C GLY A 434 15.78 -18.63 -52.74
N SER A 435 16.98 -18.97 -52.25
CA SER A 435 17.24 -20.04 -51.28
C SER A 435 17.51 -19.54 -49.85
N THR A 436 17.17 -18.29 -49.52
CA THR A 436 17.47 -17.69 -48.20
C THR A 436 16.19 -17.29 -47.50
N LEU A 437 15.97 -17.84 -46.29
CA LEU A 437 14.95 -17.39 -45.35
C LEU A 437 15.59 -16.43 -44.35
N THR A 438 14.99 -15.25 -44.16
CA THR A 438 15.43 -14.25 -43.18
C THR A 438 14.31 -13.99 -42.18
N LEU A 439 14.60 -14.14 -40.89
CA LEU A 439 13.69 -13.98 -39.77
C LEU A 439 14.07 -12.73 -38.97
N PHE A 440 13.11 -11.85 -38.76
CA PHE A 440 13.29 -10.62 -38.00
C PHE A 440 12.44 -10.69 -36.73
N PHE A 441 13.09 -10.54 -35.60
CA PHE A 441 12.46 -10.58 -34.29
C PHE A 441 12.23 -9.16 -33.76
N ASP A 442 11.35 -9.03 -32.78
CA ASP A 442 11.04 -7.78 -32.08
C ASP A 442 12.19 -7.28 -31.16
N ARG A 443 13.28 -8.06 -31.06
CA ARG A 443 14.50 -7.76 -30.33
C ARG A 443 15.66 -8.59 -30.87
N ASP A 444 16.88 -8.20 -30.49
CA ASP A 444 18.09 -8.93 -30.86
C ASP A 444 18.12 -10.33 -30.24
N LEU A 445 18.54 -11.29 -31.05
CA LEU A 445 18.84 -12.64 -30.63
C LEU A 445 20.29 -12.75 -30.11
N ASP A 446 20.54 -13.73 -29.24
CA ASP A 446 21.89 -14.12 -28.86
C ASP A 446 22.63 -14.68 -30.08
N ALA A 447 23.74 -14.03 -30.45
CA ALA A 447 24.60 -14.42 -31.56
C ALA A 447 25.23 -15.82 -31.40
N THR A 448 25.17 -16.41 -30.21
CA THR A 448 25.59 -17.79 -29.95
C THR A 448 24.48 -18.83 -30.17
N SER A 449 23.27 -18.41 -30.53
CA SER A 449 22.21 -19.31 -31.01
C SER A 449 22.66 -19.97 -32.32
N GLN A 450 22.58 -21.30 -32.40
CA GLN A 450 23.05 -22.09 -33.54
C GLN A 450 22.05 -23.20 -33.91
N PRO A 451 20.77 -22.88 -34.17
CA PRO A 451 19.79 -23.91 -34.44
C PRO A 451 20.09 -24.60 -35.78
N ALA A 452 19.79 -25.89 -35.86
CA ALA A 452 19.94 -26.64 -37.09
C ALA A 452 18.99 -26.08 -38.16
N GLY A 453 19.48 -25.88 -39.39
CA GLY A 453 18.67 -25.40 -40.51
C GLY A 453 17.45 -26.28 -40.76
N SER A 454 17.54 -27.59 -40.48
CA SER A 454 16.44 -28.54 -40.61
C SER A 454 15.25 -28.29 -39.67
N ARG A 455 15.39 -27.39 -38.69
CA ARG A 455 14.29 -26.92 -37.84
C ARG A 455 13.35 -25.95 -38.55
N PHE A 456 13.76 -25.43 -39.71
CA PHE A 456 13.02 -24.46 -40.48
C PHE A 456 12.47 -25.10 -41.75
N GLU A 457 11.19 -24.88 -42.01
CA GLU A 457 10.50 -25.36 -43.19
C GLU A 457 9.73 -24.21 -43.83
N VAL A 458 9.87 -24.07 -45.16
CA VAL A 458 9.16 -23.04 -45.93
C VAL A 458 8.30 -23.70 -46.99
N THR A 459 7.00 -23.39 -46.99
CA THR A 459 6.02 -23.93 -47.94
C THR A 459 5.35 -22.78 -48.71
N PRO A 460 5.55 -22.66 -50.03
CA PRO A 460 4.86 -21.65 -50.83
C PRO A 460 3.32 -21.76 -50.75
N PHE A 461 2.59 -20.66 -50.86
CA PHE A 461 1.12 -20.70 -50.86
C PHE A 461 0.54 -21.36 -52.13
N ILE A 462 1.31 -21.33 -53.21
CA ILE A 462 0.90 -21.79 -54.54
C ILE A 462 1.32 -23.24 -54.83
N SER A 463 2.01 -23.90 -53.90
CA SER A 463 2.56 -25.25 -54.08
C SER A 463 2.84 -25.93 -52.74
N ASP A 464 2.52 -27.22 -52.64
CA ASP A 464 2.89 -28.05 -51.47
C ASP A 464 4.38 -28.45 -51.46
N ALA A 465 5.17 -27.99 -52.44
CA ALA A 465 6.60 -28.26 -52.51
C ALA A 465 7.37 -27.48 -51.43
N LYS A 466 7.54 -28.13 -50.28
CA LYS A 466 8.32 -27.65 -49.12
C LYS A 466 9.81 -27.52 -49.45
N ALA A 467 10.46 -26.49 -48.94
CA ALA A 467 11.91 -26.39 -48.88
C ALA A 467 12.35 -26.38 -47.40
N VAL A 468 13.19 -27.34 -47.04
CA VAL A 468 13.74 -27.46 -45.69
C VAL A 468 15.05 -26.69 -45.59
N GLY A 469 15.31 -26.06 -44.44
CA GLY A 469 16.60 -25.42 -44.18
C GLY A 469 17.73 -26.43 -44.06
N THR A 470 18.95 -25.99 -44.36
CA THR A 470 20.17 -26.79 -44.38
C THR A 470 21.26 -26.12 -43.54
N GLY A 471 22.27 -26.89 -43.12
CA GLY A 471 23.38 -26.38 -42.32
C GLY A 471 22.93 -25.86 -40.95
N THR A 472 23.52 -24.75 -40.51
CA THR A 472 23.21 -24.06 -39.25
C THR A 472 22.72 -22.66 -39.57
N ALA A 473 21.64 -22.22 -38.92
CA ALA A 473 21.18 -20.85 -39.09
C ALA A 473 22.22 -19.85 -38.60
N VAL A 474 22.39 -18.73 -39.30
CA VAL A 474 23.30 -17.66 -38.91
C VAL A 474 22.50 -16.62 -38.12
N VAL A 475 22.91 -16.33 -36.90
CA VAL A 475 22.25 -15.37 -36.02
C VAL A 475 23.14 -14.15 -35.82
N ALA A 476 22.68 -12.99 -36.27
CA ALA A 476 23.40 -11.72 -36.22
C ALA A 476 22.55 -10.63 -35.55
N GLY A 477 22.05 -10.90 -34.34
CA GLY A 477 21.05 -10.05 -33.67
C GLY A 477 19.67 -10.25 -34.29
N ALA A 478 19.03 -9.17 -34.74
CA ALA A 478 17.78 -9.21 -35.52
C ALA A 478 18.04 -8.81 -36.99
N PRO A 479 18.68 -9.70 -37.78
CA PRO A 479 17.99 -10.92 -38.20
C PRO A 479 18.73 -12.25 -38.01
N ALA A 480 17.97 -13.35 -38.05
CA ALA A 480 18.48 -14.71 -38.24
C ALA A 480 18.25 -15.17 -39.69
N THR A 481 19.25 -15.80 -40.31
CA THR A 481 19.18 -16.28 -41.70
C THR A 481 19.36 -17.78 -41.79
N VAL A 482 18.61 -18.41 -42.71
CA VAL A 482 18.60 -19.86 -42.94
C VAL A 482 18.72 -20.14 -44.43
N THR A 483 19.67 -20.99 -44.81
CA THR A 483 19.83 -21.46 -46.19
C THR A 483 18.90 -22.64 -46.45
N LEU A 484 18.07 -22.57 -47.49
CA LEU A 484 17.14 -23.61 -47.91
C LEU A 484 17.80 -24.59 -48.88
N GLU A 485 17.41 -25.87 -48.83
CA GLU A 485 17.95 -26.95 -49.69
C GLU A 485 17.73 -26.73 -51.19
N LYS A 486 16.74 -25.89 -51.53
CA LYS A 486 16.40 -25.49 -52.90
C LYS A 486 15.77 -24.10 -52.87
N ALA A 487 15.94 -23.37 -53.97
CA ALA A 487 15.20 -22.14 -54.19
C ALA A 487 13.71 -22.44 -54.36
N LEU A 488 12.85 -21.55 -53.86
CA LEU A 488 11.41 -21.66 -54.03
C LEU A 488 10.97 -20.91 -55.29
N ALA A 489 9.99 -21.47 -56.01
CA ALA A 489 9.41 -20.83 -57.19
C ALA A 489 8.68 -19.54 -56.80
N ALA A 490 8.99 -18.48 -57.54
CA ALA A 490 8.50 -17.11 -57.40
C ALA A 490 6.97 -16.95 -57.52
N GLY A 491 6.43 -15.85 -56.94
CA GLY A 491 5.06 -15.39 -57.21
C GLY A 491 4.08 -15.36 -56.02
N GLY A 492 4.51 -15.14 -54.78
CA GLY A 492 3.56 -15.06 -53.66
C GLY A 492 4.14 -14.94 -52.24
N SER A 493 3.48 -15.61 -51.29
CA SER A 493 3.92 -15.71 -49.89
C SER A 493 4.16 -17.17 -49.55
N ALA A 494 4.90 -17.42 -48.48
CA ALA A 494 5.13 -18.77 -47.99
C ALA A 494 4.76 -18.88 -46.51
N TRP A 495 4.38 -20.08 -46.10
CA TRP A 495 4.28 -20.46 -44.70
C TRP A 495 5.65 -20.88 -44.20
N VAL A 496 6.10 -20.27 -43.11
CA VAL A 496 7.30 -20.65 -42.38
C VAL A 496 6.89 -21.41 -41.13
N ARG A 497 7.62 -22.48 -40.88
CA ARG A 497 7.57 -23.24 -39.64
C ARG A 497 8.96 -23.29 -39.02
N TYR A 498 9.01 -23.11 -37.71
CA TYR A 498 10.17 -23.34 -36.85
C TYR A 498 9.73 -24.22 -35.68
N GLU A 499 10.45 -25.31 -35.48
CA GLU A 499 10.29 -26.18 -34.32
C GLU A 499 11.64 -26.40 -33.67
N LYS A 500 11.81 -25.93 -32.44
CA LYS A 500 13.08 -26.10 -31.72
C LYS A 500 13.38 -27.57 -31.47
N GLY A 501 12.36 -28.38 -31.17
CA GLY A 501 12.52 -29.79 -30.83
C GLY A 501 13.57 -30.01 -29.72
N ASP A 502 14.50 -30.93 -29.93
CA ASP A 502 15.62 -31.27 -29.05
C ASP A 502 16.92 -30.50 -29.39
N ASP A 503 16.81 -29.29 -29.95
CA ASP A 503 18.00 -28.55 -30.41
C ASP A 503 18.81 -28.08 -29.20
N ALA A 504 20.13 -28.31 -29.23
CA ALA A 504 21.03 -27.92 -28.15
C ALA A 504 21.28 -26.40 -28.11
N HIS A 505 21.05 -25.70 -29.23
CA HIS A 505 21.32 -24.27 -29.38
C HIS A 505 20.17 -23.56 -30.11
N PRO A 506 18.93 -23.59 -29.58
CA PRO A 506 17.78 -22.97 -30.23
C PRO A 506 17.92 -21.45 -30.31
N LEU A 507 17.08 -20.81 -31.14
CA LEU A 507 16.97 -19.35 -31.15
C LEU A 507 16.57 -18.85 -29.76
N ARG A 508 17.34 -17.92 -29.18
CA ARG A 508 17.06 -17.30 -27.88
C ARG A 508 17.46 -15.82 -27.84
N SER A 509 16.95 -15.10 -26.84
CA SER A 509 17.37 -13.73 -26.55
C SER A 509 18.81 -13.70 -26.01
N VAL A 510 19.42 -12.51 -25.99
CA VAL A 510 20.69 -12.25 -25.28
C VAL A 510 20.62 -12.57 -23.78
N ALA A 511 19.42 -12.53 -23.18
CA ALA A 511 19.18 -12.87 -21.77
C ALA A 511 18.90 -14.37 -21.53
N GLY A 512 18.76 -15.17 -22.60
CA GLY A 512 18.67 -16.63 -22.55
C GLY A 512 17.28 -17.21 -22.80
N GLU A 513 16.24 -16.39 -22.99
CA GLU A 513 14.88 -16.90 -23.22
C GLU A 513 14.70 -17.43 -24.65
N GLU A 514 14.21 -18.67 -24.78
CA GLU A 514 14.06 -19.35 -26.06
C GLU A 514 12.84 -18.86 -26.86
N VAL A 515 13.01 -18.71 -28.17
CA VAL A 515 11.93 -18.43 -29.12
C VAL A 515 10.97 -19.62 -29.15
N ALA A 516 9.67 -19.34 -29.00
CA ALA A 516 8.63 -20.35 -29.09
C ALA A 516 8.51 -20.92 -30.51
N ASP A 517 8.06 -22.17 -30.62
CA ASP A 517 7.74 -22.79 -31.90
C ASP A 517 6.64 -21.99 -32.61
N PHE A 518 6.78 -21.84 -33.93
CA PHE A 518 5.77 -21.20 -34.74
C PHE A 518 5.51 -21.99 -36.01
N VAL A 519 4.23 -22.07 -36.36
CA VAL A 519 3.74 -22.74 -37.56
C VAL A 519 2.90 -21.74 -38.35
N ASN A 520 2.87 -21.90 -39.67
CA ASN A 520 2.09 -21.04 -40.56
C ASN A 520 2.38 -19.54 -40.36
N TRP A 521 3.64 -19.17 -40.17
CA TRP A 521 4.03 -17.76 -40.12
C TRP A 521 4.26 -17.25 -41.56
N ARG A 522 3.59 -16.17 -41.99
CA ARG A 522 3.59 -15.75 -43.40
C ARG A 522 4.85 -14.98 -43.79
N ALA A 523 5.79 -15.62 -44.49
CA ALA A 523 6.90 -14.93 -45.13
C ALA A 523 6.48 -14.18 -46.40
N ALA A 524 6.95 -12.94 -46.53
CA ALA A 524 6.83 -12.13 -47.74
C ALA A 524 8.09 -12.26 -48.62
N GLY A 525 8.00 -11.88 -49.90
CA GLY A 525 9.20 -11.69 -50.72
C GLY A 525 9.54 -12.78 -51.73
N LEU A 526 8.58 -13.66 -52.11
CA LEU A 526 8.74 -14.37 -53.37
C LEU A 526 8.50 -13.33 -54.48
N ASP A 527 9.57 -12.67 -54.91
CA ASP A 527 9.54 -11.76 -56.06
C ASP A 527 8.88 -12.47 -57.23
N GLY A 528 7.80 -11.91 -57.77
CA GLY A 528 7.07 -12.47 -58.91
C GLY A 528 7.12 -11.57 -60.13
N THR A 529 7.86 -10.47 -60.04
CA THR A 529 8.11 -9.54 -61.14
C THR A 529 9.43 -9.92 -61.79
N GLY A 530 9.50 -9.87 -63.13
CA GLY A 530 10.76 -10.01 -63.82
C GLY A 530 11.50 -8.66 -63.84
N PRO A 531 12.82 -8.67 -64.03
CA PRO A 531 13.61 -7.44 -64.02
C PRO A 531 13.17 -6.51 -65.15
N ASP A 532 12.85 -5.27 -64.79
CA ASP A 532 12.42 -4.21 -65.69
C ASP A 532 13.55 -3.20 -65.94
N VAL A 533 13.59 -2.65 -67.15
CA VAL A 533 14.63 -1.71 -67.55
C VAL A 533 14.43 -0.35 -66.88
N VAL A 534 15.45 0.14 -66.19
CA VAL A 534 15.43 1.43 -65.48
C VAL A 534 16.07 2.52 -66.32
N SER A 535 17.27 2.25 -66.84
CA SER A 535 18.05 3.25 -67.59
C SER A 535 19.15 2.59 -68.42
N GLY A 536 19.92 3.40 -69.15
CA GLY A 536 21.16 2.94 -69.74
C GLY A 536 22.18 4.06 -69.89
N SER A 537 23.38 3.71 -70.31
CA SER A 537 24.39 4.64 -70.84
C SER A 537 24.99 4.08 -72.09
N VAL A 538 25.53 4.99 -72.90
CA VAL A 538 26.48 4.67 -73.93
C VAL A 538 27.71 5.55 -73.79
N SER A 539 28.89 4.95 -73.93
CA SER A 539 30.18 5.63 -73.99
C SER A 539 31.01 4.97 -75.08
N GLY A 540 31.09 5.62 -76.24
CA GLY A 540 31.79 5.06 -77.40
C GLY A 540 31.17 3.73 -77.86
N THR A 541 31.88 2.62 -77.67
CA THR A 541 31.41 1.25 -77.99
C THR A 541 30.63 0.59 -76.87
N ASP A 542 30.70 1.09 -75.64
CA ASP A 542 30.14 0.40 -74.49
C ASP A 542 28.73 0.92 -74.20
N VAL A 543 27.74 0.03 -74.22
CA VAL A 543 26.36 0.31 -73.83
C VAL A 543 26.06 -0.48 -72.56
N THR A 544 25.64 0.19 -71.50
CA THR A 544 25.20 -0.46 -70.26
C THR A 544 23.71 -0.21 -70.08
N VAL A 545 22.94 -1.27 -69.84
CA VAL A 545 21.50 -1.21 -69.53
C VAL A 545 21.31 -1.64 -68.08
N TYR A 546 20.72 -0.78 -67.27
CA TYR A 546 20.47 -0.98 -65.85
C TYR A 546 19.03 -1.41 -65.62
N PHE A 547 18.85 -2.38 -64.74
CA PHE A 547 17.56 -2.94 -64.32
C PHE A 547 17.26 -2.54 -62.87
N ASP A 548 16.01 -2.68 -62.47
CA ASP A 548 15.50 -2.34 -61.13
C ASP A 548 15.90 -3.33 -60.04
N GLU A 549 16.44 -4.47 -60.43
CA GLU A 549 16.84 -5.55 -59.54
C GLU A 549 18.08 -6.32 -60.00
N ALA A 550 18.60 -7.19 -59.12
CA ALA A 550 19.82 -7.94 -59.36
C ALA A 550 19.60 -9.10 -60.34
N LEU A 551 20.46 -9.18 -61.35
CA LEU A 551 20.37 -10.16 -62.41
C LEU A 551 21.18 -11.43 -62.09
N ASP A 552 20.68 -12.58 -62.52
CA ASP A 552 21.46 -13.82 -62.51
C ASP A 552 22.60 -13.73 -63.53
N THR A 553 23.82 -13.64 -63.03
CA THR A 553 25.04 -13.53 -63.85
C THR A 553 25.30 -14.74 -64.75
N GLY A 554 24.66 -15.90 -64.47
CA GLY A 554 24.69 -17.08 -65.33
C GLY A 554 23.69 -17.02 -66.49
N SER A 555 22.78 -16.03 -66.51
CA SER A 555 21.72 -15.90 -67.50
C SER A 555 22.04 -14.86 -68.57
N VAL A 556 22.99 -15.19 -69.46
CA VAL A 556 23.49 -14.28 -70.50
C VAL A 556 22.80 -14.55 -71.84
N PRO A 557 21.92 -13.65 -72.35
CA PRO A 557 21.31 -13.83 -73.66
C PRO A 557 22.31 -13.64 -74.81
N ALA A 558 22.01 -14.22 -75.98
CA ALA A 558 22.82 -14.01 -77.18
C ALA A 558 22.78 -12.54 -77.65
N ALA A 559 23.86 -12.05 -78.26
CA ALA A 559 23.97 -10.66 -78.74
C ALA A 559 22.81 -10.22 -79.66
N ALA A 560 22.27 -11.13 -80.48
CA ALA A 560 21.13 -10.87 -81.36
C ALA A 560 19.82 -10.57 -80.61
N ALA A 561 19.73 -10.90 -79.31
CA ALA A 561 18.58 -10.55 -78.48
C ALA A 561 18.49 -9.04 -78.19
N PHE A 562 19.59 -8.30 -78.36
CA PHE A 562 19.67 -6.86 -78.09
C PHE A 562 19.80 -6.05 -79.39
N PRO A 563 18.69 -5.69 -80.06
CA PRO A 563 18.75 -4.78 -81.20
C PRO A 563 19.22 -3.39 -80.76
N VAL A 564 20.27 -2.88 -81.40
CA VAL A 564 20.82 -1.53 -81.15
C VAL A 564 20.81 -0.70 -82.43
N THR A 565 20.38 0.57 -82.36
CA THR A 565 20.58 1.55 -83.44
C THR A 565 21.34 2.77 -82.93
N VAL A 566 22.18 3.37 -83.77
CA VAL A 566 22.91 4.61 -83.50
C VAL A 566 22.55 5.61 -84.60
N ALA A 567 22.01 6.77 -84.23
CA ALA A 567 21.44 7.76 -85.15
C ALA A 567 20.44 7.14 -86.15
N GLY A 568 19.65 6.14 -85.70
CA GLY A 568 18.68 5.41 -86.51
C GLY A 568 19.24 4.32 -87.42
N THR A 569 20.57 4.12 -87.46
CA THR A 569 21.21 3.04 -88.23
C THR A 569 21.55 1.86 -87.31
N ALA A 570 21.20 0.63 -87.72
CA ALA A 570 21.47 -0.57 -86.92
C ALA A 570 22.97 -0.78 -86.69
N ARG A 571 23.35 -1.14 -85.46
CA ARG A 571 24.72 -1.54 -85.07
C ARG A 571 24.69 -2.94 -84.48
N THR A 572 25.71 -3.74 -84.77
CA THR A 572 25.85 -5.08 -84.20
C THR A 572 26.45 -5.00 -82.79
N VAL A 573 25.98 -5.90 -81.92
CA VAL A 573 26.55 -6.13 -80.58
C VAL A 573 27.53 -7.29 -80.69
N ASP A 574 28.80 -7.07 -80.32
CA ASP A 574 29.87 -8.06 -80.37
C ASP A 574 29.94 -8.90 -79.08
N ALA A 575 29.56 -8.33 -77.94
CA ALA A 575 29.60 -9.00 -76.64
C ALA A 575 28.43 -8.59 -75.74
N VAL A 576 27.98 -9.55 -74.91
CA VAL A 576 26.98 -9.35 -73.84
C VAL A 576 27.56 -9.90 -72.54
N ALA A 577 27.49 -9.13 -71.45
CA ALA A 577 27.80 -9.59 -70.11
C ALA A 577 26.74 -9.12 -69.12
N VAL A 578 26.43 -9.95 -68.12
CA VAL A 578 25.48 -9.63 -67.05
C VAL A 578 26.25 -9.54 -65.74
N ARG A 579 26.18 -8.40 -65.05
CA ARG A 579 26.85 -8.18 -63.76
C ARG A 579 26.00 -7.29 -62.87
N GLY A 580 25.78 -7.73 -61.63
CA GLY A 580 24.96 -6.99 -60.67
C GLY A 580 23.56 -6.75 -61.24
N THR A 581 23.16 -5.49 -61.34
CA THR A 581 21.85 -5.07 -61.88
C THR A 581 21.90 -4.66 -63.36
N ALA A 582 22.99 -4.97 -64.07
CA ALA A 582 23.22 -4.40 -65.40
C ALA A 582 23.63 -5.43 -66.46
N VAL A 583 23.18 -5.15 -67.69
CA VAL A 583 23.65 -5.78 -68.92
C VAL A 583 24.65 -4.85 -69.61
N PHE A 584 25.84 -5.36 -69.89
CA PHE A 584 26.90 -4.67 -70.61
C PHE A 584 26.95 -5.21 -72.04
N LEU A 585 26.81 -4.32 -73.01
CA LEU A 585 26.90 -4.61 -74.44
C LEU A 585 28.11 -3.88 -75.02
N THR A 586 28.86 -4.55 -75.88
CA THR A 586 29.93 -3.92 -76.67
C THR A 586 29.50 -3.84 -78.12
N LEU A 587 29.42 -2.64 -78.69
CA LEU A 587 29.06 -2.40 -80.08
C LEU A 587 30.28 -2.58 -81.00
N ALA A 588 30.04 -3.07 -82.22
CA ALA A 588 31.09 -3.23 -83.24
C ALA A 588 31.75 -1.92 -83.70
N SER A 589 31.14 -0.78 -83.39
CA SER A 589 31.65 0.56 -83.73
C SER A 589 31.06 1.60 -82.79
N ALA A 590 31.86 2.59 -82.40
CA ALA A 590 31.47 3.62 -81.47
C ALA A 590 30.29 4.50 -81.97
N ALA A 591 29.44 4.92 -81.04
CA ALA A 591 28.54 6.05 -81.26
C ALA A 591 29.32 7.39 -81.20
N GLY A 592 28.92 8.35 -82.04
CA GLY A 592 29.43 9.72 -82.02
C GLY A 592 28.86 10.52 -80.85
N ALA A 593 29.55 11.59 -80.42
CA ALA A 593 29.08 12.41 -79.30
C ALA A 593 27.70 13.03 -79.59
N ALA A 594 26.82 13.02 -78.59
CA ALA A 594 25.42 13.45 -78.67
C ALA A 594 24.53 12.67 -79.66
N GLU A 595 25.01 11.57 -80.25
CA GLU A 595 24.17 10.69 -81.06
C GLU A 595 23.19 9.91 -80.17
N ALA A 596 21.95 9.80 -80.62
CA ALA A 596 20.96 8.94 -79.99
C ALA A 596 21.26 7.46 -80.30
N VAL A 597 21.33 6.63 -79.27
CA VAL A 597 21.52 5.19 -79.32
C VAL A 597 20.28 4.51 -78.76
N THR A 598 19.55 3.74 -79.57
CA THR A 598 18.43 2.95 -79.05
C THR A 598 18.85 1.52 -78.76
N VAL A 599 18.42 0.96 -77.63
CA VAL A 599 18.67 -0.44 -77.25
C VAL A 599 17.38 -1.10 -76.81
N GLY A 600 17.03 -2.23 -77.41
CA GLY A 600 15.90 -3.07 -77.01
C GLY A 600 16.34 -4.43 -76.49
N TYR A 601 15.39 -5.23 -76.02
CA TYR A 601 15.60 -6.64 -75.73
C TYR A 601 14.42 -7.46 -76.24
N ASN A 602 14.70 -8.34 -77.19
CA ASN A 602 13.76 -9.32 -77.72
C ASN A 602 13.95 -10.65 -76.98
N LYS A 603 13.03 -10.98 -76.06
CA LYS A 603 13.09 -12.21 -75.28
C LYS A 603 13.22 -13.44 -76.20
N PRO A 604 14.33 -14.21 -76.11
CA PRO A 604 14.54 -15.36 -76.98
C PRO A 604 13.52 -16.48 -76.76
N ALA A 605 13.04 -17.09 -77.85
CA ALA A 605 12.28 -18.34 -77.79
C ALA A 605 13.22 -19.51 -77.44
N GLY A 606 12.84 -20.39 -76.51
CA GLY A 606 13.69 -21.52 -76.08
C GLY A 606 13.85 -21.66 -74.56
N ALA A 607 14.90 -22.36 -74.11
CA ALA A 607 15.13 -22.66 -72.69
C ALA A 607 15.42 -21.41 -71.84
N SER A 608 14.99 -21.43 -70.58
CA SER A 608 15.16 -20.31 -69.63
C SER A 608 16.62 -19.90 -69.39
N ALA A 609 17.59 -20.80 -69.62
CA ALA A 609 19.03 -20.49 -69.56
C ALA A 609 19.48 -19.43 -70.58
N SER A 610 18.74 -19.23 -71.67
CA SER A 610 19.05 -18.26 -72.73
C SER A 610 18.28 -16.93 -72.59
N ARG A 611 17.55 -16.73 -71.49
CA ARG A 611 16.68 -15.56 -71.26
C ARG A 611 17.16 -14.80 -70.04
N LEU A 612 17.25 -13.47 -70.15
CA LEU A 612 17.60 -12.62 -69.02
C LEU A 612 16.63 -12.87 -67.86
N ARG A 613 17.17 -13.06 -66.64
CA ARG A 613 16.39 -13.29 -65.41
C ARG A 613 17.07 -12.66 -64.21
N ASP A 614 16.31 -12.41 -63.17
CA ASP A 614 16.83 -11.98 -61.88
C ASP A 614 17.47 -13.14 -61.09
N THR A 615 18.01 -12.83 -59.91
CA THR A 615 18.54 -13.84 -58.97
C THR A 615 17.46 -14.71 -58.30
N ALA A 616 16.19 -14.30 -58.36
CA ALA A 616 15.03 -15.05 -57.87
C ALA A 616 14.45 -16.05 -58.91
N GLY A 617 14.93 -16.00 -60.15
CA GLY A 617 14.50 -16.83 -61.28
C GLY A 617 13.41 -16.23 -62.17
N ASN A 618 12.93 -14.99 -61.94
CA ASN A 618 11.93 -14.37 -62.80
C ASN A 618 12.55 -13.86 -64.10
N GLU A 619 11.92 -14.18 -65.23
CA GLU A 619 12.43 -13.82 -66.55
C GLU A 619 12.03 -12.39 -66.95
N ALA A 620 12.99 -11.60 -67.44
CA ALA A 620 12.73 -10.29 -68.02
C ALA A 620 11.70 -10.38 -69.16
N GLY A 621 10.80 -9.41 -69.24
CA GLY A 621 9.92 -9.20 -70.39
C GLY A 621 10.70 -8.73 -71.63
N THR A 622 10.08 -8.82 -72.81
CA THR A 622 10.55 -8.07 -73.99
C THR A 622 10.28 -6.58 -73.73
N PHE A 623 11.30 -5.73 -73.80
CA PHE A 623 11.11 -4.29 -73.65
C PHE A 623 11.34 -3.54 -74.97
N SER A 624 10.49 -2.54 -75.21
CA SER A 624 10.61 -1.61 -76.34
C SER A 624 11.93 -0.83 -76.27
N PRO A 625 12.58 -0.51 -77.41
CA PRO A 625 13.87 0.16 -77.40
C PRO A 625 13.87 1.44 -76.54
N ILE A 626 14.77 1.51 -75.56
CA ILE A 626 15.05 2.73 -74.81
C ILE A 626 16.04 3.59 -75.59
N THR A 627 15.85 4.91 -75.57
CA THR A 627 16.78 5.85 -76.23
C THR A 627 17.77 6.38 -75.20
N LEU A 628 19.05 6.18 -75.48
CA LEU A 628 20.19 6.71 -74.76
C LEU A 628 20.83 7.80 -75.61
N THR A 629 21.47 8.78 -74.99
CA THR A 629 22.31 9.74 -75.72
C THR A 629 23.76 9.45 -75.37
N ASN A 630 24.63 9.40 -76.39
CA ASN A 630 26.06 9.27 -76.14
C ASN A 630 26.58 10.56 -75.53
N GLU A 631 26.89 10.48 -74.24
CA GLU A 631 27.33 11.61 -73.42
C GLU A 631 28.67 12.17 -73.94
N PRO A 632 28.98 13.45 -73.70
CA PRO A 632 30.23 14.07 -74.16
C PRO A 632 31.47 13.35 -73.63
N ALA A 633 32.54 13.31 -74.44
CA ALA A 633 33.77 12.60 -74.08
C ALA A 633 34.53 13.19 -72.87
N SER A 634 34.15 14.39 -72.41
CA SER A 634 34.79 15.12 -71.31
C SER A 634 33.82 15.37 -70.16
N ASP A 635 34.30 15.18 -68.93
CA ASP A 635 33.57 15.40 -67.68
C ASP A 635 32.98 16.82 -67.56
N PRO A 636 31.67 16.99 -67.38
CA PRO A 636 31.02 18.30 -67.22
C PRO A 636 31.28 18.95 -65.85
N GLY A 637 32.00 18.29 -64.94
CA GLY A 637 32.31 18.78 -63.60
C GLY A 637 31.37 18.22 -62.54
N LYS A 638 31.42 18.79 -61.34
CA LYS A 638 30.73 18.22 -60.17
C LYS A 638 29.20 18.16 -60.33
N PRO A 639 28.55 17.01 -60.05
CA PRO A 639 27.09 16.91 -60.04
C PRO A 639 26.46 17.71 -58.90
N GLY A 640 25.47 18.54 -59.26
CA GLY A 640 24.68 19.36 -58.33
C GLY A 640 23.18 19.08 -58.46
N LEU A 641 22.38 19.53 -57.48
CA LEU A 641 20.92 19.42 -57.57
C LEU A 641 20.38 20.31 -58.71
N ALA A 642 19.46 19.78 -59.51
CA ALA A 642 18.85 20.49 -60.61
C ALA A 642 17.93 21.60 -60.08
N ALA A 643 18.30 22.86 -60.33
CA ALA A 643 17.53 24.02 -59.87
C ALA A 643 16.10 24.10 -60.44
N SER A 644 15.84 23.42 -61.56
CA SER A 644 14.54 23.39 -62.23
C SER A 644 13.56 22.34 -61.69
N GLU A 645 14.02 21.43 -60.82
CA GLU A 645 13.22 20.31 -60.32
C GLU A 645 13.31 20.23 -58.78
N PRO A 646 12.21 20.48 -58.04
CA PRO A 646 12.25 20.39 -56.59
C PRO A 646 12.43 18.94 -56.13
N ALA A 647 12.95 18.74 -54.92
CA ALA A 647 12.87 17.43 -54.27
C ALA A 647 11.40 17.12 -53.95
N VAL A 648 10.89 15.97 -54.39
CA VAL A 648 9.48 15.60 -54.26
C VAL A 648 9.35 14.33 -53.44
N ALA A 649 8.50 14.36 -52.41
CA ALA A 649 8.08 13.17 -51.67
C ALA A 649 6.65 12.78 -52.05
N ASP A 650 6.45 11.51 -52.39
CA ASP A 650 5.15 10.88 -52.56
C ASP A 650 5.09 9.61 -51.70
N ALA A 651 4.22 9.62 -50.69
CA ALA A 651 4.17 8.61 -49.65
C ALA A 651 5.57 8.27 -49.10
N LYS A 652 6.10 7.07 -49.38
CA LYS A 652 7.40 6.61 -48.87
C LYS A 652 8.58 6.89 -49.81
N LEU A 653 8.37 7.51 -50.96
CA LEU A 653 9.41 7.74 -51.95
C LEU A 653 9.77 9.23 -52.01
N LEU A 654 11.03 9.55 -51.76
CA LEU A 654 11.58 10.90 -51.95
C LEU A 654 12.55 10.90 -53.12
N THR A 655 12.29 11.72 -54.14
CA THR A 655 13.12 11.84 -55.34
C THR A 655 13.90 13.16 -55.32
N LEU A 656 15.22 13.07 -55.50
CA LEU A 656 16.14 14.17 -55.74
C LEU A 656 16.58 14.13 -57.20
N THR A 657 16.61 15.28 -57.88
CA THR A 657 17.06 15.36 -59.27
C THR A 657 18.34 16.19 -59.34
N PHE A 658 19.34 15.69 -60.06
CA PHE A 658 20.64 16.30 -60.31
C PHE A 658 20.70 16.88 -61.73
N ASP A 659 21.63 17.81 -61.94
CA ASP A 659 21.84 18.52 -63.21
C ASP A 659 22.52 17.68 -64.30
N GLN A 660 23.05 16.52 -63.93
CA GLN A 660 23.75 15.60 -64.82
C GLN A 660 23.55 14.14 -64.39
N PRO A 661 23.78 13.16 -65.30
CA PRO A 661 23.69 11.75 -64.96
C PRO A 661 24.71 11.32 -63.90
N LEU A 662 24.24 10.53 -62.93
CA LEU A 662 25.03 9.93 -61.87
C LEU A 662 25.46 8.50 -62.24
N ASP A 663 26.52 8.03 -61.60
CA ASP A 663 26.97 6.63 -61.65
C ASP A 663 26.05 5.77 -60.76
N PRO A 664 25.24 4.87 -61.35
CA PRO A 664 24.30 4.03 -60.58
C PRO A 664 25.01 2.97 -59.72
N THR A 665 26.32 2.74 -59.90
CA THR A 665 27.11 1.84 -59.05
C THR A 665 27.68 2.55 -57.81
N SER A 666 27.71 3.89 -57.82
CA SER A 666 28.21 4.71 -56.71
C SER A 666 27.05 5.14 -55.80
N VAL A 667 26.51 4.17 -55.05
CA VAL A 667 25.36 4.36 -54.15
C VAL A 667 25.85 4.62 -52.71
N PRO A 668 25.55 5.80 -52.11
CA PRO A 668 25.87 6.07 -50.71
C PRO A 668 25.07 5.22 -49.73
N ALA A 669 25.60 5.05 -48.52
CA ALA A 669 24.87 4.42 -47.43
C ALA A 669 23.62 5.24 -47.05
N ASN A 670 22.58 4.58 -46.52
CA ASN A 670 21.33 5.22 -46.12
C ASN A 670 21.54 6.42 -45.19
N GLU A 671 22.49 6.31 -44.26
CA GLU A 671 22.86 7.33 -43.27
C GLU A 671 23.56 8.57 -43.86
N ALA A 672 23.99 8.53 -45.12
CA ALA A 672 24.44 9.70 -45.86
C ALA A 672 23.31 10.71 -46.09
N PHE A 673 22.05 10.27 -46.06
CA PHE A 673 20.87 11.12 -46.21
C PHE A 673 20.11 11.23 -44.90
N LEU A 674 19.84 12.46 -44.48
CA LEU A 674 19.09 12.72 -43.25
C LEU A 674 18.02 13.76 -43.49
N LEU A 675 16.84 13.52 -42.93
CA LEU A 675 15.71 14.43 -42.94
C LEU A 675 15.66 15.23 -41.64
N SER A 676 15.04 16.41 -41.66
CA SER A 676 15.00 17.33 -40.51
C SER A 676 14.33 16.73 -39.25
N VAL A 677 14.80 17.22 -38.09
CA VAL A 677 14.78 16.60 -36.74
C VAL A 677 13.38 16.30 -36.14
N ASN A 678 12.29 16.80 -36.73
CA ASN A 678 10.92 16.57 -36.24
C ASN A 678 10.17 15.47 -37.01
N VAL A 679 10.77 14.92 -38.06
CA VAL A 679 10.21 13.84 -38.87
C VAL A 679 11.19 12.67 -38.81
N TYR A 680 10.98 11.73 -37.88
CA TYR A 680 11.69 10.44 -37.88
C TYR A 680 11.24 9.60 -39.08
N ALA A 681 11.74 9.93 -40.26
CA ALA A 681 11.66 9.10 -41.46
C ALA A 681 13.10 8.69 -41.80
N GLY A 682 13.55 7.57 -41.24
CA GLY A 682 14.82 6.98 -41.63
C GLY A 682 14.81 6.59 -43.12
N VAL A 683 15.95 6.69 -43.79
CA VAL A 683 16.11 6.17 -45.15
C VAL A 683 16.35 4.67 -45.06
N ASN A 684 15.47 3.89 -45.66
CA ASN A 684 15.55 2.43 -45.70
C ASN A 684 16.38 1.94 -46.90
N SER A 685 16.36 2.67 -48.01
CA SER A 685 17.20 2.39 -49.18
C SER A 685 17.45 3.65 -50.00
N VAL A 686 18.60 3.67 -50.67
CA VAL A 686 19.00 4.68 -51.64
C VAL A 686 19.16 4.01 -53.01
N THR A 687 18.59 4.59 -54.05
CA THR A 687 18.78 4.14 -55.43
C THR A 687 19.22 5.31 -56.30
N VAL A 688 20.22 5.11 -57.15
CA VAL A 688 20.72 6.11 -58.09
C VAL A 688 20.31 5.70 -59.50
N GLN A 689 19.53 6.54 -60.20
CA GLN A 689 18.97 6.22 -61.52
C GLN A 689 19.02 7.44 -62.45
N GLY A 690 19.83 7.36 -63.51
CA GLY A 690 20.02 8.49 -64.42
C GLY A 690 20.53 9.72 -63.65
N ALA A 691 19.80 10.83 -63.69
CA ALA A 691 20.09 12.02 -62.89
C ALA A 691 19.33 12.06 -61.55
N LYS A 692 18.65 10.99 -61.14
CA LYS A 692 17.82 10.96 -59.94
C LYS A 692 18.46 10.14 -58.83
N VAL A 693 18.21 10.55 -57.59
CA VAL A 693 18.43 9.77 -56.39
C VAL A 693 17.09 9.56 -55.71
N GLU A 694 16.70 8.31 -55.51
CA GLU A 694 15.44 7.93 -54.89
C GLU A 694 15.70 7.35 -53.50
N LEU A 695 15.01 7.89 -52.51
CA LEU A 695 15.11 7.51 -51.11
C LEU A 695 13.80 6.86 -50.68
N ARG A 696 13.83 5.57 -50.31
CA ARG A 696 12.68 4.93 -49.67
C ARG A 696 12.72 5.20 -48.18
N LEU A 697 11.62 5.72 -47.64
CA LEU A 697 11.51 6.17 -46.26
C LEU A 697 10.85 5.11 -45.37
N GLY A 698 11.26 5.05 -44.11
CA GLY A 698 10.69 4.16 -43.10
C GLY A 698 9.21 4.40 -42.84
N ARG A 699 8.75 5.64 -43.05
CA ARG A 699 7.35 6.05 -42.95
C ARG A 699 6.94 6.88 -44.15
N ALA A 700 5.64 6.89 -44.46
CA ALA A 700 5.10 7.77 -45.50
C ALA A 700 5.16 9.24 -45.03
N MET A 701 5.59 10.13 -45.91
CA MET A 701 5.54 11.58 -45.73
C MET A 701 4.09 12.04 -45.88
N ARG A 702 3.64 12.85 -44.91
CA ARG A 702 2.27 13.37 -44.87
C ARG A 702 2.27 14.84 -45.27
N PRO A 703 1.18 15.34 -45.88
CA PRO A 703 1.06 16.76 -46.26
C PRO A 703 1.24 17.74 -45.09
N CYS A 704 1.03 17.29 -43.84
CA CYS A 704 1.21 18.08 -42.62
C CYS A 704 2.62 18.01 -42.01
N ASP A 705 3.53 17.20 -42.55
CA ASP A 705 4.94 17.20 -42.17
C ASP A 705 5.60 18.49 -42.74
N GLY A 706 5.36 19.63 -42.09
CA GLY A 706 5.83 20.94 -42.56
C GLY A 706 7.34 21.16 -42.39
N GLY A 707 7.96 21.93 -43.29
CA GLY A 707 9.36 22.35 -43.17
C GLY A 707 10.38 21.20 -43.33
N VAL A 708 10.04 20.17 -44.10
CA VAL A 708 10.92 19.03 -44.34
C VAL A 708 12.07 19.46 -45.22
N THR A 709 13.28 19.24 -44.71
CA THR A 709 14.49 19.38 -45.50
C THR A 709 15.26 18.07 -45.50
N VAL A 710 15.99 17.83 -46.58
CA VAL A 710 16.92 16.72 -46.73
C VAL A 710 18.35 17.26 -46.80
N ARG A 711 19.27 16.55 -46.16
CA ARG A 711 20.72 16.76 -46.30
C ARG A 711 21.38 15.52 -46.88
N TYR A 712 22.44 15.74 -47.64
CA TYR A 712 23.37 14.73 -48.09
C TYR A 712 24.76 15.04 -47.54
N ALA A 713 25.29 14.12 -46.74
CA ALA A 713 26.65 14.16 -46.23
C ALA A 713 27.50 13.09 -46.93
N LYS A 714 28.72 13.46 -47.33
CA LYS A 714 29.68 12.52 -47.90
C LYS A 714 30.23 11.60 -46.80
N LEU A 715 29.56 10.47 -46.58
CA LEU A 715 29.94 9.45 -45.61
C LEU A 715 30.43 8.18 -46.34
N GLY A 716 31.55 7.60 -45.90
CA GLY A 716 32.10 6.37 -46.45
C GLY A 716 32.81 6.50 -47.81
N THR A 717 33.05 5.38 -48.49
CA THR A 717 33.82 5.30 -49.75
C THR A 717 32.98 5.50 -51.02
N ASN A 718 31.65 5.35 -50.94
CA ASN A 718 30.72 5.35 -52.07
C ASN A 718 29.92 6.66 -52.15
N ALA A 719 30.61 7.80 -52.24
CA ALA A 719 29.96 9.09 -52.46
C ALA A 719 29.19 9.13 -53.79
N LEU A 720 28.14 9.96 -53.90
CA LEU A 720 27.52 10.25 -55.20
C LEU A 720 28.59 10.74 -56.17
N ARG A 721 28.65 10.15 -57.36
CA ARG A 721 29.56 10.50 -58.44
C ARG A 721 28.79 10.67 -59.74
N ASN A 722 29.28 11.55 -60.60
CA ASN A 722 28.88 11.52 -62.00
C ASN A 722 29.51 10.30 -62.69
N ARG A 723 29.13 10.06 -63.95
CA ARG A 723 29.61 8.90 -64.72
C ARG A 723 31.09 8.95 -65.12
N TRP A 724 31.78 10.06 -64.88
CA TRP A 724 33.23 10.22 -65.07
C TRP A 724 34.03 10.08 -63.77
N GLY A 725 33.36 9.80 -62.65
CA GLY A 725 33.98 9.55 -61.34
C GLY A 725 34.13 10.79 -60.46
N THR A 726 33.74 11.97 -60.93
CA THR A 726 33.76 13.21 -60.16
C THR A 726 32.63 13.22 -59.13
N GLU A 727 32.98 13.53 -57.88
CA GLU A 727 32.08 13.45 -56.74
C GLU A 727 31.16 14.68 -56.63
N ALA A 728 29.92 14.44 -56.20
CA ALA A 728 28.99 15.48 -55.76
C ALA A 728 29.48 16.13 -54.45
N ASP A 729 29.28 17.43 -54.31
CA ASP A 729 29.42 18.09 -53.01
C ASP A 729 28.24 17.74 -52.10
N GLY A 730 28.46 17.75 -50.78
CA GLY A 730 27.38 17.62 -49.81
C GLY A 730 26.47 18.85 -49.82
N PHE A 731 25.18 18.66 -49.50
CA PHE A 731 24.22 19.75 -49.38
C PHE A 731 23.39 19.62 -48.10
N THR A 732 22.89 20.76 -47.62
CA THR A 732 22.07 20.84 -46.40
C THR A 732 20.85 21.72 -46.65
N GLY A 733 19.72 21.38 -46.07
CA GLY A 733 18.55 22.26 -46.08
C GLY A 733 17.77 22.25 -47.40
N GLN A 734 17.93 21.23 -48.25
CA GLN A 734 17.16 21.12 -49.48
C GLN A 734 15.68 20.89 -49.12
N GLU A 735 14.79 21.81 -49.51
CA GLU A 735 13.36 21.70 -49.25
C GLU A 735 12.72 20.54 -50.03
N VAL A 736 11.79 19.83 -49.36
CA VAL A 736 11.04 18.72 -49.91
C VAL A 736 9.56 19.09 -50.06
N VAL A 737 9.04 18.94 -51.28
CA VAL A 737 7.62 19.13 -51.60
C VAL A 737 6.89 17.79 -51.40
N VAL A 738 5.98 17.71 -50.43
CA VAL A 738 5.17 16.51 -50.17
C VAL A 738 3.89 16.55 -51.01
N ARG A 739 3.69 15.57 -51.89
CA ARG A 739 2.50 15.45 -52.75
C ARG A 739 1.39 14.64 -52.07
N ASN A 740 0.15 15.02 -52.35
CA ASN A 740 -1.06 14.43 -51.78
C ASN A 740 -1.32 13.05 -52.41
N ALA A 741 -1.05 11.97 -51.68
CA ALA A 741 -1.38 10.62 -52.11
C ALA A 741 -2.91 10.45 -52.07
N ARG A 742 -3.53 10.14 -53.22
CA ARG A 742 -4.98 9.88 -53.28
C ARG A 742 -5.34 8.61 -52.51
N ALA A 743 -6.22 8.77 -51.53
CA ALA A 743 -7.31 7.87 -51.14
C ALA A 743 -7.02 6.35 -51.15
N ASN A 744 -6.68 5.79 -49.98
CA ASN A 744 -7.45 4.69 -49.40
C ASN A 744 -6.95 4.27 -48.00
N ALA A 745 -7.93 4.02 -47.13
CA ALA A 745 -7.90 3.30 -45.85
C ALA A 745 -7.32 4.01 -44.61
N GLY A 746 -8.24 4.61 -43.83
CA GLY A 746 -8.22 4.56 -42.36
C GLY A 746 -7.48 5.69 -41.65
N THR A 747 -8.25 6.63 -41.11
CA THR A 747 -7.86 7.67 -40.13
C THR A 747 -6.69 8.57 -40.55
N GLU A 748 -6.95 9.49 -41.47
CA GLU A 748 -6.14 10.69 -41.62
C GLU A 748 -6.48 11.67 -40.48
N GLU A 749 -5.81 11.54 -39.35
CA GLU A 749 -5.88 12.51 -38.25
C GLU A 749 -5.20 13.82 -38.64
N CYS A 750 -5.98 14.89 -38.69
CA CYS A 750 -5.46 16.26 -38.65
C CYS A 750 -6.39 17.24 -37.91
N VAL A 751 -7.04 16.83 -36.81
CA VAL A 751 -7.51 17.73 -35.73
C VAL A 751 -7.65 16.93 -34.43
N GLU A 752 -6.89 17.26 -33.39
CA GLU A 752 -7.19 16.78 -32.02
C GLU A 752 -8.18 17.74 -31.35
N GLY A 753 -9.29 17.18 -30.87
CA GLY A 753 -10.23 17.87 -30.00
C GLY A 753 -10.58 17.00 -28.79
N TRP A 754 -10.66 17.61 -27.61
CA TRP A 754 -11.08 16.92 -26.38
C TRP A 754 -12.32 17.56 -25.79
N LEU A 755 -13.07 16.76 -25.05
CA LEU A 755 -14.23 17.20 -24.30
C LEU A 755 -13.77 18.09 -23.13
N LYS A 756 -14.37 19.28 -23.02
CA LYS A 756 -14.25 20.18 -21.87
C LYS A 756 -15.54 20.11 -21.07
N ASP A 757 -15.47 20.24 -19.73
CA ASP A 757 -16.60 20.24 -18.76
C ASP A 757 -17.97 20.38 -19.41
N SER A 758 -18.52 19.24 -19.84
CA SER A 758 -19.75 19.21 -20.62
C SER A 758 -20.92 19.22 -19.65
N GLY A 759 -21.81 20.20 -19.81
CA GLY A 759 -23.00 20.34 -18.98
C GLY A 759 -24.12 19.40 -19.42
N VAL A 760 -25.16 19.31 -18.59
CA VAL A 760 -26.39 18.62 -18.93
C VAL A 760 -26.98 19.20 -20.24
N GLY A 761 -27.14 18.37 -21.27
CA GLY A 761 -27.73 18.76 -22.56
C GLY A 761 -26.78 19.35 -23.61
N SER A 762 -25.46 19.45 -23.34
CA SER A 762 -24.50 20.02 -24.32
C SER A 762 -23.15 19.28 -24.34
N VAL A 763 -22.45 19.35 -25.48
CA VAL A 763 -21.07 18.88 -25.63
C VAL A 763 -20.17 20.07 -25.95
N ILE A 764 -19.09 20.23 -25.20
CA ILE A 764 -18.09 21.28 -25.45
C ILE A 764 -16.81 20.64 -25.97
N LEU A 765 -16.41 21.05 -27.18
CA LEU A 765 -15.19 20.61 -27.83
C LEU A 765 -14.15 21.72 -27.81
N ARG A 766 -12.88 21.36 -27.59
CA ARG A 766 -11.75 22.28 -27.76
C ARG A 766 -10.77 21.76 -28.79
N ALA A 767 -10.52 22.53 -29.85
CA ALA A 767 -9.54 22.23 -30.88
C ALA A 767 -8.13 22.70 -30.47
N LYS A 768 -7.08 22.00 -30.93
CA LYS A 768 -5.68 22.42 -30.75
C LYS A 768 -5.28 23.71 -31.48
N ARG A 769 -6.01 24.06 -32.54
CA ARG A 769 -5.78 25.27 -33.36
C ARG A 769 -7.05 26.12 -33.39
N PRO A 770 -6.92 27.46 -33.54
CA PRO A 770 -8.08 28.34 -33.63
C PRO A 770 -9.00 27.92 -34.78
N ILE A 771 -10.30 27.96 -34.56
CA ILE A 771 -11.31 27.70 -35.57
C ILE A 771 -11.53 29.00 -36.36
N ALA A 772 -11.70 28.91 -37.67
CA ALA A 772 -11.79 30.09 -38.54
C ALA A 772 -13.05 30.92 -38.21
N PRO A 773 -12.91 32.20 -37.83
CA PRO A 773 -14.00 33.01 -37.25
C PRO A 773 -15.13 33.34 -38.24
N ASP A 774 -14.88 33.19 -39.54
CA ASP A 774 -15.81 33.55 -40.61
C ASP A 774 -16.67 32.36 -41.08
N SER A 775 -16.54 31.20 -40.44
CA SER A 775 -17.26 29.97 -40.81
C SER A 775 -18.67 29.95 -40.24
N GLU A 776 -19.69 29.78 -41.09
CA GLU A 776 -21.07 29.55 -40.61
C GLU A 776 -21.18 28.14 -40.00
N LEU A 777 -21.40 28.04 -38.68
CA LEU A 777 -21.62 26.76 -38.02
C LEU A 777 -23.04 26.27 -38.25
N ARG A 778 -23.17 25.02 -38.67
CA ARG A 778 -24.46 24.37 -38.87
C ARG A 778 -24.54 23.07 -38.09
N ALA A 779 -25.65 22.86 -37.39
CA ALA A 779 -25.86 21.69 -36.54
C ALA A 779 -25.76 20.39 -37.36
N GLU A 780 -26.24 20.38 -38.61
CA GLU A 780 -26.23 19.21 -39.48
C GLU A 780 -24.83 18.74 -39.93
N TRP A 781 -23.78 19.55 -39.70
CA TRP A 781 -22.40 19.14 -39.96
C TRP A 781 -21.84 18.24 -38.87
N PHE A 782 -22.53 18.15 -37.74
CA PHE A 782 -22.13 17.38 -36.58
C PHE A 782 -23.08 16.21 -36.36
N THR A 783 -22.50 15.03 -36.15
CA THR A 783 -23.23 13.85 -35.70
C THR A 783 -22.74 13.48 -34.32
N VAL A 784 -23.64 13.35 -33.36
CA VAL A 784 -23.33 12.88 -32.00
C VAL A 784 -24.01 11.54 -31.80
N THR A 785 -23.28 10.56 -31.30
CA THR A 785 -23.84 9.27 -30.87
C THR A 785 -23.51 9.06 -29.41
N ALA A 786 -24.51 8.64 -28.63
CA ALA A 786 -24.34 8.37 -27.20
C ALA A 786 -24.85 6.98 -26.85
N SER A 787 -24.17 6.27 -25.95
CA SER A 787 -24.49 4.88 -25.62
C SER A 787 -25.87 4.69 -24.96
N GLY A 788 -26.46 5.75 -24.38
CA GLY A 788 -27.78 5.70 -23.74
C GLY A 788 -28.99 5.91 -24.67
N GLY A 789 -28.78 6.03 -25.98
CA GLY A 789 -29.84 6.17 -26.98
C GLY A 789 -29.62 7.31 -27.97
N PRO A 790 -30.52 7.48 -28.95
CA PRO A 790 -30.35 8.46 -30.02
C PRO A 790 -30.24 9.89 -29.47
N VAL A 791 -29.37 10.67 -30.09
CA VAL A 791 -29.16 12.10 -29.79
C VAL A 791 -28.85 12.83 -31.10
N THR A 792 -29.41 14.01 -31.27
CA THR A 792 -29.13 14.88 -32.43
C THR A 792 -28.62 16.22 -31.95
N VAL A 793 -27.77 16.88 -32.75
CA VAL A 793 -27.33 18.25 -32.48
C VAL A 793 -28.45 19.21 -32.89
N THR A 794 -28.93 20.02 -31.96
CA THR A 794 -29.97 21.02 -32.20
C THR A 794 -29.39 22.38 -32.56
N GLU A 795 -28.19 22.69 -32.06
CA GLU A 795 -27.48 23.95 -32.33
C GLU A 795 -25.96 23.75 -32.23
N ALA A 796 -25.20 24.48 -33.03
CA ALA A 796 -23.74 24.52 -32.97
C ALA A 796 -23.27 25.98 -32.94
N ALA A 797 -22.49 26.36 -31.93
CA ALA A 797 -22.05 27.73 -31.72
C ALA A 797 -20.59 27.82 -31.24
N PHE A 798 -19.88 28.85 -31.66
CA PHE A 798 -18.56 29.17 -31.13
C PHE A 798 -18.66 29.72 -29.71
N ASP A 799 -17.65 29.45 -28.89
CA ASP A 799 -17.48 30.21 -27.65
C ASP A 799 -17.07 31.65 -28.00
N PRO A 800 -17.82 32.68 -27.57
CA PRO A 800 -17.51 34.07 -27.90
C PRO A 800 -16.18 34.56 -27.30
N GLY A 801 -15.63 33.84 -26.31
CA GLY A 801 -14.40 34.21 -25.59
C GLY A 801 -13.17 33.33 -25.89
N ASP A 802 -13.31 32.22 -26.60
CA ASP A 802 -12.18 31.35 -26.98
C ASP A 802 -12.36 30.79 -28.41
N PRO A 803 -11.54 31.24 -29.38
CA PRO A 803 -11.65 30.77 -30.77
C PRO A 803 -11.26 29.30 -30.97
N HIS A 804 -10.87 28.58 -29.91
CA HIS A 804 -10.60 27.15 -29.94
C HIS A 804 -11.80 26.30 -29.52
N VAL A 805 -12.88 26.92 -29.03
CA VAL A 805 -13.96 26.21 -28.34
C VAL A 805 -15.25 26.26 -29.15
N LEU A 806 -15.87 25.10 -29.28
CA LEU A 806 -17.16 24.88 -29.94
C LEU A 806 -18.13 24.24 -28.95
N ARG A 807 -19.37 24.73 -28.94
CA ARG A 807 -20.47 24.17 -28.16
C ARG A 807 -21.53 23.56 -29.07
N LEU A 808 -21.95 22.34 -28.76
CA LEU A 808 -23.03 21.62 -29.43
C LEU A 808 -24.18 21.39 -28.45
N GLU A 809 -25.35 21.94 -28.74
CA GLU A 809 -26.57 21.65 -27.99
C GLU A 809 -27.20 20.34 -28.49
N LEU A 810 -27.70 19.52 -27.56
CA LEU A 810 -28.22 18.19 -27.87
C LEU A 810 -29.74 18.14 -27.71
N SER A 811 -30.37 17.20 -28.41
CA SER A 811 -31.81 16.93 -28.31
C SER A 811 -32.25 16.33 -26.98
N ARG A 812 -31.31 15.90 -26.14
CA ARG A 812 -31.56 15.35 -24.79
C ARG A 812 -30.32 15.47 -23.91
N ASP A 813 -30.54 15.33 -22.61
CA ASP A 813 -29.50 15.25 -21.61
C ASP A 813 -28.73 13.92 -21.67
N LEU A 814 -27.44 13.98 -21.33
CA LEU A 814 -26.53 12.83 -21.26
C LEU A 814 -26.33 12.40 -19.80
N ALA A 815 -26.39 11.09 -19.52
CA ALA A 815 -26.03 10.57 -18.20
C ALA A 815 -24.50 10.52 -17.99
N ALA A 816 -24.06 10.52 -16.72
CA ALA A 816 -22.65 10.66 -16.34
C ALA A 816 -21.72 9.52 -16.83
N ASP A 817 -22.28 8.39 -17.24
CA ASP A 817 -21.58 7.18 -17.71
C ASP A 817 -21.82 6.87 -19.20
N GLU A 818 -22.51 7.75 -19.94
CA GLU A 818 -22.69 7.56 -21.38
C GLU A 818 -21.37 7.81 -22.14
N THR A 819 -21.01 6.87 -23.01
CA THR A 819 -19.93 7.09 -23.97
C THR A 819 -20.47 7.91 -25.14
N VAL A 820 -19.86 9.06 -25.38
CA VAL A 820 -20.25 10.00 -26.44
C VAL A 820 -19.20 10.04 -27.52
N THR A 821 -19.62 9.91 -28.77
CA THR A 821 -18.77 10.12 -29.95
C THR A 821 -19.32 11.30 -30.75
N VAL A 822 -18.44 12.22 -31.13
CA VAL A 822 -18.78 13.35 -32.00
C VAL A 822 -18.04 13.20 -33.32
N SER A 823 -18.75 13.37 -34.43
CA SER A 823 -18.20 13.37 -35.78
C SER A 823 -18.53 14.67 -36.48
N TYR A 824 -17.55 15.25 -37.16
CA TYR A 824 -17.73 16.41 -38.03
C TYR A 824 -17.61 15.98 -39.50
N ARG A 825 -18.53 16.44 -40.34
CA ARG A 825 -18.47 16.25 -41.79
C ARG A 825 -18.77 17.56 -42.50
N ARG A 826 -17.77 18.11 -43.19
CA ARG A 826 -17.92 19.25 -44.11
C ARG A 826 -18.66 18.82 -45.38
N PRO A 827 -19.75 19.49 -45.79
CA PRO A 827 -20.34 19.29 -47.10
C PRO A 827 -19.42 19.75 -48.24
N LEU A 828 -19.54 19.11 -49.40
CA LEU A 828 -18.73 19.43 -50.58
C LEU A 828 -19.02 20.87 -51.05
N GLY A 829 -18.00 21.73 -51.13
CA GLY A 829 -18.09 23.09 -51.71
C GLY A 829 -18.29 24.26 -50.75
N GLU A 830 -18.47 24.01 -49.44
CA GLU A 830 -18.58 25.03 -48.38
C GLU A 830 -17.23 25.32 -47.74
N HIS A 831 -16.95 26.47 -47.09
CA HIS A 831 -15.73 26.65 -46.28
C HIS A 831 -15.77 25.76 -45.02
N GLY A 832 -14.66 25.14 -44.63
CA GLY A 832 -14.58 24.24 -43.47
C GLY A 832 -14.35 25.00 -42.16
N LEU A 833 -14.39 24.29 -41.02
CA LEU A 833 -14.02 24.86 -39.70
C LEU A 833 -12.57 25.40 -39.66
N TRP A 834 -11.70 24.88 -40.52
CA TRP A 834 -10.33 25.33 -40.69
C TRP A 834 -10.09 25.58 -42.18
N ASP A 835 -9.30 26.60 -42.50
CA ASP A 835 -8.86 26.93 -43.86
C ASP A 835 -7.83 25.90 -44.36
#